data_AF-A0AAE3NG68-F1
#
_entry.id   AF-A0AAE3NG68-F1
#
_cell.length_a   1.000
_cell.length_b   1.000
_cell.length_c   1.000
_cell.angle_alpha   90.00
_cell.angle_beta   90.00
_cell.angle_gamma   90.00
#
_symmetry.space_group_name_H-M   'P 1'
#
loop_
_entity.id
_entity.type
_entity.pdbx_description
1 polymer ?
#
loop_
_entity_poly.entity_id
_entity_poly.type
_entity_poly.pdbx_seq_one_letter_code
_entity_poly.pdbx_strand_id
1 'polypeptide(L)'
;MKATKKGGQGPLDVQLRTLLAAIVPLALAAACGGAGDGASGTATTQGSDGTDTSSKSLTLEALPSETANATVLPSFHLAPVALTAPGDADVKSPGASARMAPASQAIGDAMASVSSARLTPQAIAAYAAAAPAATGSTVVTTYTPAQIRAAYGLPALPTSWIGLSAAQAAQMGAGQTIYIVDAMSDPNAAAELAAFNQTFGLPACATTTISPSTSLPLPAAGTAGCQFSVVYSTSAGGRTSTPPAYDSGWATEIALDVQWAHATAPLARIVLIEAPDASISSLLGAVNLANAMGPGIVSMSFGAAEGSWTASVDSAFASANMSYVAATGDSGAGVQWPSVSKSVLGVGGTHLTYSGATRSETVWSGTGGGISQYTSVPAYQTSAVPGIGTLSKRSVADVAFNADPYSGQYLAVITPGSSSVSWHSVGGTSLATPQWAGLLAVANAVRAQSSQGVLGLAQTFLYGGVASHPTLYASAFSDITLGSDGTCSTCSAHAGYDQPSGLGTPNAASLLSAATTSSPVQAPVVTPITVNGQAGNPLSFSVAVTAPHAVTWSLANAPQGMAVSAAGVVSWPKPVAGTYTVTVTATDATTKLSGSAAVTVIVIAPSAPSVDAASVAGLAGRTLQYQVSAHAANPVTFSMSGAPSGMSISASSGVIAWSAPVVGTYRVTVTATDTKTGLSGSGVLTVQIAAAAKGPVISVTPINGVAGKAVSGVVGISDPSASYLTVNIRGVPMGMTLQASGQGILLNWANPIAGTYTLLFTATDSANLSAQASLVVTISAH
;
A
#
# COMPACT_ATOMS: atom_id res chain seq x y z
N MET A 1 -39.17 -27.41 17.36
CA MET A 1 -40.30 -27.52 16.41
C MET A 1 -39.75 -27.82 15.03
N LYS A 2 -40.28 -28.85 14.37
CA LYS A 2 -40.05 -29.29 12.96
C LYS A 2 -40.49 -28.17 11.98
N ALA A 3 -40.11 -28.04 10.70
CA ALA A 3 -39.71 -28.96 9.62
C ALA A 3 -38.93 -28.14 8.55
N THR A 4 -37.84 -28.57 7.88
CA THR A 4 -37.60 -29.55 6.77
C THR A 4 -38.29 -29.36 5.40
N LYS A 5 -37.43 -29.52 4.35
CA LYS A 5 -37.62 -29.89 2.90
C LYS A 5 -37.75 -28.75 1.89
N LYS A 6 -37.16 -28.77 0.67
CA LYS A 6 -36.49 -29.75 -0.24
C LYS A 6 -35.77 -28.90 -1.35
N GLY A 7 -34.55 -29.17 -1.86
CA GLY A 7 -34.15 -30.14 -2.92
C GLY A 7 -34.72 -29.79 -4.31
N GLY A 8 -34.02 -29.70 -5.46
CA GLY A 8 -32.63 -29.92 -5.89
C GLY A 8 -32.53 -29.82 -7.44
N GLN A 9 -31.28 -29.76 -7.97
CA GLN A 9 -30.74 -30.23 -9.27
C GLN A 9 -31.32 -29.75 -10.65
N GLY A 10 -30.39 -29.38 -11.58
CA GLY A 10 -30.61 -29.09 -13.03
C GLY A 10 -30.80 -30.37 -13.90
N PRO A 11 -30.43 -30.47 -15.22
CA PRO A 11 -29.69 -29.58 -16.15
C PRO A 11 -30.20 -29.58 -17.64
N LEU A 12 -29.34 -29.13 -18.61
CA LEU A 12 -29.32 -29.26 -20.10
C LEU A 12 -30.07 -28.17 -20.91
N ASP A 13 -29.54 -27.39 -21.86
CA ASP A 13 -28.56 -27.45 -22.98
C ASP A 13 -29.29 -27.34 -24.36
N VAL A 14 -28.58 -26.77 -25.36
CA VAL A 14 -28.86 -26.58 -26.82
C VAL A 14 -28.88 -25.11 -27.33
N GLN A 15 -27.68 -24.70 -27.78
CA GLN A 15 -27.24 -23.98 -29.01
C GLN A 15 -28.24 -23.18 -29.89
N LEU A 16 -27.92 -22.07 -30.58
CA LEU A 16 -26.79 -21.86 -31.53
C LEU A 16 -26.74 -20.41 -32.12
N ARG A 17 -25.51 -19.83 -32.26
CA ARG A 17 -24.98 -18.84 -33.30
C ARG A 17 -25.51 -17.39 -33.39
N THR A 18 -24.77 -16.32 -33.75
CA THR A 18 -23.34 -15.92 -33.89
C THR A 18 -23.30 -14.42 -34.29
N LEU A 19 -22.28 -13.66 -33.85
CA LEU A 19 -21.38 -12.69 -34.54
C LEU A 19 -20.83 -11.68 -33.50
N LEU A 20 -19.58 -11.76 -33.00
CA LEU A 20 -18.28 -11.20 -33.51
C LEU A 20 -18.36 -9.71 -33.87
N ALA A 21 -17.48 -8.80 -33.44
CA ALA A 21 -16.02 -8.81 -33.18
C ALA A 21 -15.64 -7.51 -32.39
N ALA A 22 -14.45 -7.23 -31.87
CA ALA A 22 -13.27 -7.95 -31.36
C ALA A 22 -12.45 -6.89 -30.59
N ILE A 23 -11.93 -7.27 -29.42
CA ILE A 23 -10.84 -6.63 -28.67
C ILE A 23 -9.67 -7.63 -28.78
N VAL A 24 -8.42 -7.20 -28.96
CA VAL A 24 -7.30 -7.23 -27.97
C VAL A 24 -5.99 -6.71 -28.63
N PRO A 25 -4.98 -6.30 -27.84
CA PRO A 25 -3.73 -5.63 -28.24
C PRO A 25 -2.57 -6.62 -28.42
N LEU A 26 -1.37 -6.17 -28.83
CA LEU A 26 -0.11 -6.83 -28.44
C LEU A 26 1.14 -5.96 -28.68
N ALA A 27 2.16 -6.24 -27.88
CA ALA A 27 3.43 -5.54 -27.74
C ALA A 27 4.60 -6.22 -28.50
N LEU A 28 5.69 -5.44 -28.66
CA LEU A 28 7.12 -5.75 -28.80
C LEU A 28 7.59 -6.89 -29.74
N ALA A 29 8.47 -6.57 -30.71
CA ALA A 29 9.94 -6.75 -30.63
C ALA A 29 10.65 -6.67 -32.01
N ALA A 30 11.94 -6.34 -31.95
CA ALA A 30 12.94 -6.07 -32.97
C ALA A 30 13.07 -7.04 -34.17
N ALA A 31 13.52 -6.52 -35.32
CA ALA A 31 14.67 -7.05 -36.09
C ALA A 31 15.06 -6.19 -37.32
N CYS A 32 16.36 -5.90 -37.41
CA CYS A 32 17.27 -5.73 -38.56
C CYS A 32 16.84 -5.21 -39.95
N GLY A 33 17.61 -4.22 -40.43
CA GLY A 33 18.14 -4.09 -41.80
C GLY A 33 17.28 -3.26 -42.77
N GLY A 34 17.77 -2.29 -43.55
CA GLY A 34 19.11 -1.76 -43.80
C GLY A 34 19.04 -0.86 -45.05
N ALA A 35 19.93 0.15 -45.11
CA ALA A 35 20.38 0.97 -46.27
C ALA A 35 19.30 1.72 -47.12
N GLY A 36 19.47 2.96 -47.56
CA GLY A 36 20.61 3.87 -47.58
C GLY A 36 20.23 5.22 -48.22
N ASP A 37 21.24 6.09 -48.32
CA ASP A 37 21.35 7.36 -49.06
C ASP A 37 20.60 8.58 -48.49
N GLY A 38 21.20 9.76 -48.27
CA GLY A 38 22.56 10.25 -48.50
C GLY A 38 22.59 11.79 -48.31
N ALA A 39 23.80 12.31 -48.01
CA ALA A 39 24.25 13.72 -48.06
C ALA A 39 23.67 14.70 -47.00
N SER A 40 24.39 15.66 -46.41
CA SER A 40 25.80 16.08 -46.37
C SER A 40 25.86 17.31 -45.46
N GLY A 41 26.87 17.49 -44.60
CA GLY A 41 27.07 18.78 -43.91
C GLY A 41 27.95 18.76 -42.65
N THR A 42 29.26 18.60 -42.85
CA THR A 42 30.40 19.21 -42.13
C THR A 42 30.35 19.49 -40.62
N ALA A 43 31.35 18.92 -39.93
CA ALA A 43 31.77 19.18 -38.57
C ALA A 43 32.69 20.41 -38.42
N THR A 44 32.67 21.04 -37.24
CA THR A 44 33.86 21.48 -36.47
C THR A 44 33.50 21.82 -35.02
N THR A 45 34.52 21.77 -34.17
CA THR A 45 34.53 21.52 -32.72
C THR A 45 34.72 22.74 -31.81
N GLN A 46 34.34 22.55 -30.53
CA GLN A 46 34.80 23.16 -29.25
C GLN A 46 34.34 24.57 -28.82
N GLY A 47 33.90 24.65 -27.56
CA GLY A 47 34.15 25.80 -26.66
C GLY A 47 32.98 26.32 -25.82
N SER A 48 32.96 25.94 -24.53
CA SER A 48 32.49 26.65 -23.32
C SER A 48 31.52 27.84 -23.43
N ASP A 49 30.38 27.78 -22.71
CA ASP A 49 30.26 28.40 -21.38
C ASP A 49 28.91 28.06 -20.73
N GLY A 50 28.96 27.68 -19.46
CA GLY A 50 27.80 27.40 -18.64
C GLY A 50 27.34 28.67 -17.92
N THR A 51 26.06 29.00 -18.08
CA THR A 51 25.24 29.69 -17.07
C THR A 51 23.77 29.38 -17.37
N ASP A 52 23.35 28.14 -17.12
CA ASP A 52 21.93 27.83 -17.07
C ASP A 52 21.48 27.92 -15.61
N THR A 53 21.10 29.13 -15.18
CA THR A 53 20.28 29.31 -13.99
C THR A 53 18.90 28.75 -14.33
N SER A 54 18.70 27.45 -14.07
CA SER A 54 17.39 26.82 -14.17
C SER A 54 16.44 27.48 -13.18
N SER A 55 15.70 28.48 -13.63
CA SER A 55 14.53 28.97 -12.92
C SER A 55 13.42 27.93 -13.09
N LYS A 56 13.05 27.29 -11.98
CA LYS A 56 11.92 26.38 -11.93
C LYS A 56 10.67 27.24 -11.74
N SER A 57 9.99 27.61 -12.82
CA SER A 57 8.62 28.12 -12.72
C SER A 57 7.68 26.93 -12.54
N LEU A 58 7.11 26.81 -11.35
CA LEU A 58 5.89 26.01 -11.17
C LEU A 58 4.76 26.84 -11.79
N THR A 59 4.24 26.40 -12.94
CA THR A 59 2.93 26.86 -13.37
C THR A 59 1.91 26.10 -12.53
N LEU A 60 1.35 26.77 -11.51
CA LEU A 60 0.17 26.26 -10.83
C LEU A 60 -0.93 26.15 -11.87
N GLU A 61 -1.41 24.94 -12.16
CA GLU A 61 -2.66 24.79 -12.91
C GLU A 61 -3.72 25.57 -12.14
N ALA A 62 -4.39 26.52 -12.81
CA ALA A 62 -5.47 27.28 -12.19
C ALA A 62 -6.51 26.28 -11.69
N LEU A 63 -6.93 26.43 -10.42
CA LEU A 63 -8.04 25.66 -9.87
C LEU A 63 -9.24 25.73 -10.84
N PRO A 64 -9.95 24.61 -11.08
CA PRO A 64 -11.22 24.66 -11.78
C PRO A 64 -12.11 25.74 -11.16
N SER A 65 -12.74 26.58 -11.96
CA SER A 65 -13.48 27.77 -11.47
C SER A 65 -14.54 27.43 -10.42
N GLU A 66 -15.23 26.29 -10.58
CA GLU A 66 -16.21 25.78 -9.62
C GLU A 66 -15.57 25.47 -8.25
N THR A 67 -14.36 24.91 -8.25
CA THR A 67 -13.60 24.64 -7.03
C THR A 67 -13.04 25.92 -6.42
N ALA A 68 -12.48 26.81 -7.24
CA ALA A 68 -11.93 28.08 -6.77
C ALA A 68 -12.99 28.93 -6.03
N ASN A 69 -14.24 28.86 -6.50
CA ASN A 69 -15.38 29.57 -5.94
C ASN A 69 -16.18 28.77 -4.89
N ALA A 70 -15.80 27.52 -4.61
CA ALA A 70 -16.50 26.72 -3.62
C ALA A 70 -16.41 27.39 -2.24
N THR A 71 -17.56 27.49 -1.58
CA THR A 71 -17.67 28.13 -0.27
C THR A 71 -17.12 27.23 0.82
N VAL A 72 -16.23 27.79 1.61
CA VAL A 72 -15.66 27.24 2.83
C VAL A 72 -16.51 27.68 4.01
N LEU A 73 -16.65 26.81 5.01
CA LEU A 73 -17.43 27.10 6.22
C LEU A 73 -16.53 27.17 7.46
N PRO A 74 -16.83 28.08 8.40
CA PRO A 74 -16.17 28.08 9.71
C PRO A 74 -16.62 26.86 10.54
N SER A 75 -15.74 26.35 11.41
CA SER A 75 -15.93 25.10 12.19
C SER A 75 -16.08 25.37 13.70
N PHE A 76 -16.91 26.35 14.05
CA PHE A 76 -17.23 26.69 15.45
C PHE A 76 -18.61 26.20 15.87
N HIS A 77 -18.75 26.05 17.19
CA HIS A 77 -20.03 25.85 17.86
C HIS A 77 -20.21 26.86 18.99
N LEU A 78 -21.43 27.35 19.20
CA LEU A 78 -21.82 27.98 20.46
C LEU A 78 -22.86 27.12 21.17
N ALA A 79 -22.69 26.91 22.47
CA ALA A 79 -23.78 26.35 23.27
C ALA A 79 -25.00 27.28 23.15
N PRO A 80 -26.24 26.75 23.09
CA PRO A 80 -27.43 27.52 22.77
C PRO A 80 -27.93 28.34 23.97
N VAL A 81 -27.05 29.12 24.60
CA VAL A 81 -27.36 29.95 25.76
C VAL A 81 -26.34 31.09 25.88
N ALA A 82 -26.83 32.30 26.13
CA ALA A 82 -25.97 33.39 26.57
C ALA A 82 -25.55 33.13 28.03
N LEU A 83 -24.25 33.15 28.29
CA LEU A 83 -23.70 32.91 29.61
C LEU A 83 -23.82 34.16 30.49
N THR A 84 -23.93 33.92 31.79
CA THR A 84 -23.66 34.95 32.78
C THR A 84 -22.21 35.43 32.62
N ALA A 85 -21.98 36.74 32.74
CA ALA A 85 -20.64 37.30 32.69
C ALA A 85 -19.73 36.60 33.73
N PRO A 86 -18.52 36.16 33.33
CA PRO A 86 -17.58 35.52 34.25
C PRO A 86 -17.12 36.52 35.32
N GLY A 87 -16.76 35.98 36.50
CA GLY A 87 -16.17 36.77 37.57
C GLY A 87 -14.71 37.15 37.30
N ASP A 88 -14.11 37.92 38.22
CA ASP A 88 -12.73 38.43 38.14
C ASP A 88 -11.69 37.52 38.82
N ALA A 89 -12.00 36.24 39.00
CA ALA A 89 -11.14 35.30 39.75
C ALA A 89 -9.76 35.12 39.08
N ASP A 90 -9.72 35.02 37.75
CA ASP A 90 -8.48 34.91 36.96
C ASP A 90 -7.60 36.16 37.13
N VAL A 91 -8.20 37.36 37.22
CA VAL A 91 -7.47 38.62 37.47
C VAL A 91 -6.85 38.64 38.86
N LYS A 92 -7.57 38.16 39.87
CA LYS A 92 -7.12 38.18 41.26
C LYS A 92 -6.01 37.17 41.53
N SER A 93 -6.18 35.93 41.04
CA SER A 93 -5.21 34.86 41.23
C SER A 93 -5.44 33.74 40.22
N PRO A 94 -4.76 33.78 39.05
CA PRO A 94 -4.98 32.78 38.01
C PRO A 94 -4.57 31.38 38.47
N GLY A 95 -3.58 31.26 39.37
CA GLY A 95 -3.19 29.97 39.95
C GLY A 95 -4.24 29.37 40.90
N ALA A 96 -5.05 30.20 41.55
CA ALA A 96 -6.14 29.75 42.40
C ALA A 96 -7.40 29.43 41.58
N SER A 97 -7.78 30.31 40.65
CA SER A 97 -8.95 30.12 39.79
C SER A 97 -8.80 28.90 38.87
N ALA A 98 -7.58 28.58 38.44
CA ALA A 98 -7.25 27.35 37.74
C ALA A 98 -7.69 26.07 38.49
N ARG A 99 -7.79 26.10 39.82
CA ARG A 99 -8.20 24.95 40.64
C ARG A 99 -9.65 25.02 41.11
N MET A 100 -10.39 26.04 40.71
CA MET A 100 -11.81 26.15 41.02
C MET A 100 -12.63 25.25 40.09
N ALA A 101 -13.82 24.88 40.56
CA ALA A 101 -14.80 24.22 39.71
C ALA A 101 -15.16 25.14 38.51
N PRO A 102 -15.36 24.57 37.32
CA PRO A 102 -15.79 25.34 36.16
C PRO A 102 -17.18 25.94 36.37
N ALA A 103 -17.48 26.98 35.61
CA ALA A 103 -18.82 27.56 35.61
C ALA A 103 -19.79 26.58 34.96
N SER A 104 -20.98 26.45 35.53
CA SER A 104 -22.05 25.62 34.98
C SER A 104 -23.34 26.42 34.88
N GLN A 105 -24.02 26.33 33.74
CA GLN A 105 -25.29 27.01 33.51
C GLN A 105 -26.30 26.02 32.89
N ALA A 106 -27.49 25.95 33.47
CA ALA A 106 -28.58 25.15 32.91
C ALA A 106 -29.13 25.78 31.63
N ILE A 107 -29.48 24.95 30.66
CA ILE A 107 -30.18 25.34 29.44
C ILE A 107 -31.62 24.84 29.53
N GLY A 108 -32.59 25.70 29.23
CA GLY A 108 -33.99 25.28 29.11
C GLY A 108 -34.21 24.33 27.93
N ASP A 109 -35.14 23.38 28.06
CA ASP A 109 -35.32 22.30 27.09
C ASP A 109 -35.51 22.78 25.64
N ALA A 110 -36.22 23.91 25.44
CA ALA A 110 -36.40 24.50 24.11
C ALA A 110 -35.07 24.91 23.48
N MET A 111 -34.20 25.58 24.24
CA MET A 111 -32.88 25.99 23.78
C MET A 111 -31.93 24.80 23.63
N ALA A 112 -32.05 23.77 24.47
CA ALA A 112 -31.22 22.56 24.38
C ALA A 112 -31.44 21.76 23.08
N SER A 113 -32.57 21.97 22.38
CA SER A 113 -32.84 21.36 21.07
C SER A 113 -32.24 22.14 19.89
N VAL A 114 -31.75 23.36 20.12
CA VAL A 114 -31.12 24.18 19.08
C VAL A 114 -29.74 23.64 18.76
N SER A 115 -29.45 23.46 17.46
CA SER A 115 -28.13 23.06 17.00
C SER A 115 -27.09 24.10 17.43
N SER A 116 -26.00 23.63 18.04
CA SER A 116 -24.86 24.49 18.39
C SER A 116 -23.95 24.81 17.20
N ALA A 117 -24.03 24.04 16.11
CA ALA A 117 -23.16 24.17 14.94
C ALA A 117 -23.36 25.53 14.26
N ARG A 118 -22.28 26.34 14.20
CA ARG A 118 -22.27 27.70 13.64
C ARG A 118 -23.38 28.60 14.18
N LEU A 119 -23.81 28.37 15.41
CA LEU A 119 -24.86 29.15 16.06
C LEU A 119 -24.31 30.52 16.46
N THR A 120 -24.94 31.62 16.01
CA THR A 120 -24.43 32.97 16.28
C THR A 120 -25.06 33.59 17.53
N PRO A 121 -24.39 34.57 18.18
CA PRO A 121 -24.97 35.32 19.30
C PRO A 121 -26.32 35.96 18.97
N GLN A 122 -26.49 36.47 17.75
CA GLN A 122 -27.74 37.07 17.28
C GLN A 122 -28.85 36.02 17.18
N ALA A 123 -28.53 34.82 16.69
CA ALA A 123 -29.48 33.71 16.64
C ALA A 123 -29.87 33.23 18.05
N ILE A 124 -28.92 33.12 18.98
CA ILE A 124 -29.20 32.79 20.39
C ILE A 124 -30.18 33.79 21.01
N ALA A 125 -29.93 35.09 20.82
CA ALA A 125 -30.82 36.14 21.32
C ALA A 125 -32.23 36.04 20.70
N ALA A 126 -32.33 35.76 19.40
CA ALA A 126 -33.60 35.58 18.71
C ALA A 126 -34.38 34.36 19.23
N TYR A 127 -33.71 33.21 19.42
CA TYR A 127 -34.33 32.01 19.99
C TYR A 127 -34.77 32.24 21.44
N ALA A 128 -33.92 32.86 22.26
CA ALA A 128 -34.24 33.16 23.65
C ALA A 128 -35.45 34.08 23.79
N ALA A 129 -35.62 35.07 22.90
CA ALA A 129 -36.78 35.95 22.88
C ALA A 129 -38.08 35.21 22.49
N ALA A 130 -37.98 34.10 21.75
CA ALA A 130 -39.12 33.29 21.31
C ALA A 130 -39.42 32.09 22.25
N ALA A 131 -38.50 31.73 23.15
CA ALA A 131 -38.61 30.54 23.98
C ALA A 131 -39.54 30.74 25.19
N PRO A 132 -40.32 29.71 25.59
CA PRO A 132 -41.07 29.74 26.84
C PRO A 132 -40.14 29.72 28.07
N ALA A 133 -40.67 30.08 29.25
CA ALA A 133 -39.92 30.06 30.50
C ALA A 133 -39.32 28.66 30.76
N ALA A 134 -38.01 28.62 31.04
CA ALA A 134 -37.24 27.39 31.09
C ALA A 134 -37.52 26.52 32.32
N THR A 135 -37.91 25.27 32.10
CA THR A 135 -37.50 24.12 32.91
C THR A 135 -36.43 23.38 32.10
N GLY A 136 -35.31 22.97 32.70
CA GLY A 136 -34.23 22.36 31.95
C GLY A 136 -33.35 21.43 32.79
N SER A 137 -32.86 20.36 32.16
CA SER A 137 -31.94 19.39 32.76
C SER A 137 -30.54 19.38 32.12
N THR A 138 -30.37 19.99 30.94
CA THR A 138 -29.08 20.06 30.24
C THR A 138 -28.21 21.16 30.84
N VAL A 139 -26.93 20.89 31.03
CA VAL A 139 -25.97 21.82 31.63
C VAL A 139 -24.82 22.06 30.67
N VAL A 140 -24.44 23.34 30.50
CA VAL A 140 -23.18 23.74 29.86
C VAL A 140 -22.16 23.97 30.95
N THR A 141 -20.99 23.37 30.78
CA THR A 141 -19.80 23.65 31.58
C THR A 141 -18.85 24.50 30.74
N THR A 142 -18.36 25.61 31.29
CA THR A 142 -17.50 26.54 30.56
C THR A 142 -16.22 26.84 31.36
N TYR A 143 -15.09 26.76 30.67
CA TYR A 143 -13.77 26.92 31.27
C TYR A 143 -13.13 28.28 30.98
N THR A 144 -12.39 28.81 31.96
CA THR A 144 -11.58 30.02 31.82
C THR A 144 -10.18 29.72 31.24
N PRO A 145 -9.44 30.72 30.74
CA PRO A 145 -8.03 30.55 30.34
C PRO A 145 -7.16 29.92 31.41
N ALA A 146 -7.31 30.30 32.69
CA ALA A 146 -6.53 29.71 33.77
C ALA A 146 -6.81 28.20 33.97
N GLN A 147 -8.08 27.80 33.89
CA GLN A 147 -8.49 26.39 34.01
C GLN A 147 -7.98 25.55 32.84
N ILE A 148 -8.09 26.06 31.61
CA ILE A 148 -7.57 25.37 30.42
C ILE A 148 -6.06 25.23 30.51
N ARG A 149 -5.33 26.27 30.91
CA ARG A 149 -3.88 26.18 31.07
C ARG A 149 -3.49 25.11 32.10
N ALA A 150 -4.22 24.99 33.20
CA ALA A 150 -3.97 23.96 34.19
C ALA A 150 -4.36 22.55 33.72
N ALA A 151 -5.49 22.40 33.03
CA ALA A 151 -5.96 21.12 32.49
C ALA A 151 -4.94 20.54 31.48
N TYR A 152 -4.40 21.37 30.59
CA TYR A 152 -3.45 20.94 29.55
C TYR A 152 -1.99 21.01 29.97
N GLY A 153 -1.69 21.46 31.19
CA GLY A 153 -0.31 21.63 31.66
C GLY A 153 0.47 22.68 30.87
N LEU A 154 -0.21 23.71 30.36
CA LEU A 154 0.45 24.89 29.77
C LEU A 154 1.18 25.68 30.87
N PRO A 155 2.23 26.44 30.53
CA PRO A 155 2.90 27.31 31.51
C PRO A 155 1.88 28.22 32.22
N ALA A 156 1.91 28.28 33.54
CA ALA A 156 0.94 29.06 34.33
C ALA A 156 1.02 30.56 34.00
N LEU A 157 -0.13 31.25 33.99
CA LEU A 157 -0.15 32.70 33.83
C LEU A 157 0.57 33.37 35.01
N PRO A 158 1.41 34.39 34.75
CA PRO A 158 2.06 35.12 35.82
C PRO A 158 1.05 36.01 36.55
N THR A 159 1.30 36.29 37.83
CA THR A 159 0.50 37.26 38.59
C THR A 159 0.77 38.71 38.19
N SER A 160 1.85 38.96 37.43
CA SER A 160 2.16 40.25 36.83
C SER A 160 2.83 40.07 35.47
N TRP A 161 2.42 40.87 34.50
CA TRP A 161 3.00 40.91 33.15
C TRP A 161 4.23 41.82 33.06
N ILE A 162 4.57 42.52 34.15
CA ILE A 162 5.73 43.41 34.22
C ILE A 162 6.93 42.64 34.79
N GLY A 163 8.10 42.81 34.18
CA GLY A 163 9.36 42.26 34.69
C GLY A 163 9.52 40.75 34.46
N LEU A 164 8.83 40.16 33.48
CA LEU A 164 9.03 38.77 33.10
C LEU A 164 10.47 38.53 32.65
N SER A 165 11.07 37.44 33.12
CA SER A 165 12.33 36.95 32.56
C SER A 165 12.14 36.54 31.10
N ALA A 166 13.21 36.50 30.33
CA ALA A 166 13.16 36.11 28.92
C ALA A 166 12.66 34.65 28.73
N ALA A 167 12.91 33.78 29.70
CA ALA A 167 12.38 32.41 29.71
C ALA A 167 10.86 32.38 29.98
N GLN A 168 10.37 33.16 30.95
CA GLN A 168 8.94 33.29 31.21
C GLN A 168 8.21 33.92 30.02
N ALA A 169 8.81 34.93 29.38
CA ALA A 169 8.25 35.54 28.18
C ALA A 169 8.16 34.52 27.02
N ALA A 170 9.19 33.69 26.83
CA ALA A 170 9.16 32.62 25.83
C ALA A 170 8.07 31.57 26.12
N GLN A 171 7.85 31.22 27.39
CA GLN A 171 6.74 30.35 27.83
C GLN A 171 5.34 30.94 27.55
N MET A 172 5.27 32.21 27.16
CA MET A 172 4.05 32.91 26.74
C MET A 172 4.04 33.22 25.22
N GLY A 173 4.97 32.67 24.44
CA GLY A 173 5.01 32.84 22.98
C GLY A 173 5.70 34.10 22.47
N ALA A 174 6.46 34.81 23.33
CA ALA A 174 7.16 36.03 22.95
C ALA A 174 8.09 35.82 21.74
N GLY A 175 8.12 36.80 20.83
CA GLY A 175 8.95 36.76 19.63
C GLY A 175 8.42 35.89 18.49
N GLN A 176 7.22 35.30 18.64
CA GLN A 176 6.55 34.55 17.57
C GLN A 176 5.38 35.33 16.96
N THR A 177 5.02 34.98 15.72
CA THR A 177 3.83 35.50 15.03
C THR A 177 2.84 34.37 14.78
N ILE A 178 1.58 34.61 15.13
CA ILE A 178 0.43 33.79 14.75
C ILE A 178 -0.36 34.59 13.71
N TYR A 179 -0.54 34.01 12.54
CA TYR A 179 -1.43 34.48 11.49
C TYR A 179 -2.75 33.73 11.64
N ILE A 180 -3.85 34.47 11.80
CA ILE A 180 -5.20 33.91 11.77
C ILE A 180 -5.77 34.24 10.40
N VAL A 181 -6.19 33.23 9.65
CA VAL A 181 -6.80 33.41 8.33
C VAL A 181 -8.27 33.08 8.45
N ASP A 182 -9.11 34.08 8.20
CA ASP A 182 -10.56 33.94 8.19
C ASP A 182 -11.17 34.70 7.01
N ALA A 183 -12.40 34.38 6.63
CA ALA A 183 -13.14 35.15 5.64
C ALA A 183 -14.05 36.18 6.29
N MET A 184 -14.48 37.16 5.49
CA MET A 184 -15.37 38.25 5.93
C MET A 184 -14.71 39.08 7.05
N SER A 185 -15.47 40.00 7.65
CA SER A 185 -14.90 40.95 8.61
C SER A 185 -15.55 40.88 9.98
N ASP A 186 -14.73 41.00 11.03
CA ASP A 186 -15.16 41.39 12.36
C ASP A 186 -14.63 42.79 12.73
N PRO A 187 -15.47 43.83 12.62
CA PRO A 187 -15.06 45.19 12.98
C PRO A 187 -14.79 45.37 14.48
N ASN A 188 -15.22 44.43 15.33
CA ASN A 188 -15.11 44.54 16.79
C ASN A 188 -13.96 43.71 17.38
N ALA A 189 -13.20 42.95 16.59
CA ALA A 189 -12.20 41.99 17.07
C ALA A 189 -11.23 42.57 18.11
N ALA A 190 -10.76 43.81 17.91
CA ALA A 190 -9.86 44.48 18.86
C ALA A 190 -10.54 44.82 20.20
N ALA A 191 -11.80 45.24 20.18
CA ALA A 191 -12.57 45.58 21.37
C ALA A 191 -12.99 44.32 22.14
N GLU A 192 -13.34 43.25 21.43
CA GLU A 192 -13.67 41.94 22.00
C GLU A 192 -12.45 41.32 22.68
N LEU A 193 -11.29 41.32 22.01
CA LEU A 193 -10.02 40.88 22.59
C LEU A 193 -9.67 41.69 23.83
N ALA A 194 -9.88 43.01 23.82
CA ALA A 194 -9.63 43.85 24.99
C ALA A 194 -10.55 43.50 26.17
N ALA A 195 -11.84 43.26 25.92
CA ALA A 195 -12.80 42.84 26.94
C ALA A 195 -12.46 41.46 27.52
N PHE A 196 -12.10 40.50 26.65
CA PHE A 196 -11.63 39.18 27.05
C PHE A 196 -10.38 39.27 27.95
N ASN A 197 -9.40 40.07 27.53
CA ASN A 197 -8.16 40.27 28.28
C ASN A 197 -8.38 40.88 29.65
N GLN A 198 -9.22 41.92 29.71
CA GLN A 198 -9.56 42.58 30.97
C GLN A 198 -10.22 41.61 31.95
N THR A 199 -11.11 40.76 31.43
CA THR A 199 -11.91 39.82 32.24
C THR A 199 -11.06 38.69 32.81
N PHE A 200 -10.11 38.16 32.05
CA PHE A 200 -9.29 37.02 32.45
C PHE A 200 -7.84 37.38 32.85
N GLY A 201 -7.54 38.67 33.01
CA GLY A 201 -6.22 39.13 33.47
C GLY A 201 -5.07 38.84 32.51
N LEU A 202 -5.36 38.71 31.21
CA LEU A 202 -4.37 38.54 30.14
C LEU A 202 -3.74 39.90 29.79
N PRO A 203 -2.53 39.95 29.20
CA PRO A 203 -1.89 41.20 28.87
C PRO A 203 -2.66 41.89 27.73
N ALA A 204 -2.77 43.21 27.80
CA ALA A 204 -3.33 43.98 26.70
C ALA A 204 -2.42 43.88 25.46
N CYS A 205 -3.03 43.76 24.29
CA CYS A 205 -2.33 43.82 23.01
C CYS A 205 -2.27 45.25 22.51
N ALA A 206 -1.08 45.70 22.10
CA ALA A 206 -0.96 46.96 21.39
C ALA A 206 -1.49 46.77 19.97
N THR A 207 -2.56 47.48 19.62
CA THR A 207 -3.08 47.47 18.25
C THR A 207 -2.09 48.18 17.32
N THR A 208 -1.57 47.46 16.33
CA THR A 208 -0.62 47.98 15.36
C THR A 208 -1.22 47.97 13.96
N THR A 209 -0.95 49.02 13.17
CA THR A 209 -1.40 49.09 11.78
C THR A 209 -0.36 48.48 10.84
N ILE A 210 -0.79 47.57 9.96
CA ILE A 210 0.01 47.08 8.83
C ILE A 210 -0.64 47.62 7.55
N SER A 211 -0.07 48.69 6.99
CA SER A 211 -0.59 49.32 5.77
C SER A 211 -0.42 48.39 4.55
N PRO A 212 -1.29 48.49 3.52
CA PRO A 212 -1.06 47.83 2.23
C PRO A 212 0.31 48.12 1.60
N SER A 213 0.91 49.27 1.91
CA SER A 213 2.24 49.70 1.44
C SER A 213 3.42 49.22 2.31
N THR A 214 3.19 48.57 3.45
CA THR A 214 4.26 48.10 4.34
C THR A 214 5.14 47.06 3.64
N SER A 215 6.46 47.25 3.58
CA SER A 215 7.36 46.25 2.98
C SER A 215 7.23 44.87 3.65
N LEU A 216 7.31 43.80 2.84
CA LEU A 216 7.32 42.42 3.30
C LEU A 216 8.69 41.77 3.04
N PRO A 217 9.17 40.85 3.89
CA PRO A 217 8.53 40.31 5.08
C PRO A 217 8.43 41.32 6.24
N LEU A 218 7.54 41.05 7.20
CA LEU A 218 7.41 41.86 8.41
C LEU A 218 8.69 41.79 9.26
N PRO A 219 9.00 42.83 10.05
CA PRO A 219 10.07 42.74 11.04
C PRO A 219 9.76 41.63 12.05
N ALA A 220 10.81 41.07 12.67
CA ALA A 220 10.65 40.07 13.73
C ALA A 220 9.65 40.53 14.80
N ALA A 221 8.87 39.58 15.34
CA ALA A 221 7.93 39.88 16.41
C ALA A 221 8.68 40.36 17.66
N GLY A 222 8.08 41.31 18.37
CA GLY A 222 8.63 41.81 19.62
C GLY A 222 8.67 40.73 20.68
N THR A 223 9.61 40.84 21.61
CA THR A 223 9.70 39.96 22.79
C THR A 223 9.06 40.59 24.03
N ALA A 224 8.57 41.83 23.92
CA ALA A 224 7.94 42.58 24.98
C ALA A 224 6.52 42.98 24.59
N GLY A 225 5.53 42.36 25.26
CA GLY A 225 4.11 42.66 25.08
C GLY A 225 3.47 42.06 23.82
N CYS A 226 2.16 41.87 23.87
CA CYS A 226 1.37 41.42 22.73
C CYS A 226 1.20 42.54 21.68
N GLN A 227 1.18 42.16 20.40
CA GLN A 227 0.83 43.03 19.27
C GLN A 227 -0.35 42.42 18.52
N PHE A 228 -1.35 43.23 18.18
CA PHE A 228 -2.50 42.78 17.41
C PHE A 228 -2.71 43.65 16.16
N SER A 229 -2.88 43.04 15.01
CA SER A 229 -3.14 43.73 13.74
C SER A 229 -4.26 43.05 12.97
N VAL A 230 -5.13 43.86 12.37
CA VAL A 230 -6.10 43.40 11.38
C VAL A 230 -5.63 43.82 9.99
N VAL A 231 -5.65 42.89 9.04
CA VAL A 231 -5.21 43.09 7.66
C VAL A 231 -6.23 42.51 6.71
N TYR A 232 -6.60 43.26 5.67
CA TYR A 232 -7.49 42.80 4.62
C TYR A 232 -6.69 42.30 3.42
N SER A 233 -7.01 41.09 2.97
CA SER A 233 -6.34 40.45 1.83
C SER A 233 -7.12 40.60 0.53
N THR A 234 -6.49 40.26 -0.59
CA THR A 234 -7.16 40.03 -1.88
C THR A 234 -7.05 38.56 -2.25
N SER A 235 -7.90 38.06 -3.14
CA SER A 235 -7.82 36.69 -3.65
C SER A 235 -6.50 36.36 -4.37
N ALA A 236 -5.77 37.37 -4.84
CA ALA A 236 -4.43 37.23 -5.41
C ALA A 236 -3.29 37.21 -4.35
N GLY A 237 -3.62 37.28 -3.06
CA GLY A 237 -2.64 37.33 -1.96
C GLY A 237 -1.97 38.68 -1.74
N GLY A 238 -2.57 39.76 -2.25
CA GLY A 238 -2.19 41.13 -1.94
C GLY A 238 -2.87 41.65 -0.67
N ARG A 239 -2.57 42.89 -0.29
CA ARG A 239 -3.27 43.63 0.78
C ARG A 239 -4.13 44.73 0.19
N THR A 240 -5.24 45.03 0.86
CA THR A 240 -6.15 46.14 0.53
C THR A 240 -6.49 46.94 1.78
N SER A 241 -6.92 48.19 1.60
CA SER A 241 -7.48 49.02 2.68
C SER A 241 -9.01 48.89 2.80
N THR A 242 -9.63 48.12 1.92
CA THR A 242 -11.09 47.93 1.90
C THR A 242 -11.44 46.73 2.79
N PRO A 243 -12.16 46.93 3.91
CA PRO A 243 -12.60 45.81 4.73
C PRO A 243 -13.59 44.92 3.97
N PRO A 244 -13.56 43.60 4.18
CA PRO A 244 -14.62 42.70 3.71
C PRO A 244 -15.98 43.04 4.35
N ALA A 245 -17.05 42.45 3.82
CA ALA A 245 -18.36 42.60 4.44
C ALA A 245 -18.43 41.88 5.80
N TYR A 246 -19.25 42.39 6.71
CA TYR A 246 -19.55 41.71 7.96
C TYR A 246 -20.42 40.48 7.73
N ASP A 247 -20.09 39.38 8.39
CA ASP A 247 -20.93 38.19 8.51
C ASP A 247 -20.90 37.71 9.97
N SER A 248 -22.07 37.48 10.58
CA SER A 248 -22.13 37.12 12.01
C SER A 248 -21.52 35.76 12.34
N GLY A 249 -21.50 34.83 11.38
CA GLY A 249 -20.88 33.51 11.57
C GLY A 249 -19.36 33.67 11.60
N TRP A 250 -18.80 34.27 10.56
CA TRP A 250 -17.37 34.54 10.49
C TRP A 250 -16.87 35.48 11.57
N ALA A 251 -17.64 36.49 11.97
CA ALA A 251 -17.22 37.35 13.07
C ALA A 251 -17.15 36.60 14.42
N THR A 252 -18.04 35.61 14.63
CA THR A 252 -17.98 34.75 15.82
C THR A 252 -16.74 33.84 15.78
N GLU A 253 -16.39 33.32 14.59
CA GLU A 253 -15.18 32.53 14.35
C GLU A 253 -13.90 33.35 14.59
N ILE A 254 -13.83 34.56 14.02
CA ILE A 254 -12.69 35.49 14.22
C ILE A 254 -12.50 35.81 15.71
N ALA A 255 -13.59 36.11 16.42
CA ALA A 255 -13.56 36.38 17.85
C ALA A 255 -12.96 35.19 18.63
N LEU A 256 -13.39 33.97 18.31
CA LEU A 256 -12.92 32.72 18.89
C LEU A 256 -11.42 32.54 18.63
N ASP A 257 -11.01 32.63 17.37
CA ASP A 257 -9.64 32.37 16.93
C ASP A 257 -8.65 33.34 17.58
N VAL A 258 -8.98 34.64 17.54
CA VAL A 258 -8.13 35.69 18.10
C VAL A 258 -8.00 35.55 19.61
N GLN A 259 -9.11 35.34 20.33
CA GLN A 259 -9.11 35.28 21.79
C GLN A 259 -8.36 34.04 22.30
N TRP A 260 -8.55 32.87 21.69
CA TRP A 260 -7.95 31.62 22.17
C TRP A 260 -6.53 31.37 21.66
N ALA A 261 -6.13 31.95 20.52
CA ALA A 261 -4.72 32.06 20.16
C ALA A 261 -3.95 32.90 21.20
N HIS A 262 -4.51 34.07 21.57
CA HIS A 262 -3.93 34.94 22.58
C HIS A 262 -3.92 34.32 23.98
N ALA A 263 -5.01 33.68 24.40
CA ALA A 263 -5.08 32.99 25.70
C ALA A 263 -4.00 31.91 25.85
N THR A 264 -3.62 31.26 24.75
CA THR A 264 -2.60 30.21 24.73
C THR A 264 -1.18 30.77 24.65
N ALA A 265 -0.95 31.79 23.81
CA ALA A 265 0.34 32.47 23.63
C ALA A 265 0.23 34.00 23.87
N PRO A 266 0.10 34.44 25.13
CA PRO A 266 -0.27 35.84 25.45
C PRO A 266 0.72 36.93 25.04
N LEU A 267 1.94 36.57 24.64
CA LEU A 267 2.96 37.52 24.17
C LEU A 267 3.32 37.34 22.69
N ALA A 268 2.61 36.48 21.96
CA ALA A 268 2.79 36.38 20.51
C ALA A 268 2.23 37.63 19.81
N ARG A 269 2.80 37.97 18.65
CA ARG A 269 2.15 38.88 17.70
C ARG A 269 1.01 38.12 17.03
N ILE A 270 -0.19 38.66 17.03
CA ILE A 270 -1.34 38.14 16.30
C ILE A 270 -1.62 39.06 15.10
N VAL A 271 -1.68 38.47 13.92
CA VAL A 271 -2.11 39.14 12.69
C VAL A 271 -3.35 38.43 12.17
N LEU A 272 -4.50 39.05 12.35
CA LEU A 272 -5.75 38.63 11.73
C LEU A 272 -5.74 39.06 10.26
N ILE A 273 -5.86 38.09 9.36
CA ILE A 273 -5.94 38.29 7.91
C ILE A 273 -7.35 37.92 7.46
N GLU A 274 -8.14 38.94 7.14
CA GLU A 274 -9.51 38.79 6.67
C GLU A 274 -9.53 38.69 5.14
N ALA A 275 -10.13 37.62 4.63
CA ALA A 275 -10.34 37.35 3.21
C ALA A 275 -11.63 38.02 2.72
N PRO A 276 -11.69 38.48 1.45
CA PRO A 276 -12.83 39.24 0.94
C PRO A 276 -14.14 38.43 0.90
N ASP A 277 -14.04 37.11 0.79
CA ASP A 277 -15.15 36.17 0.83
C ASP A 277 -14.68 34.79 1.30
N ALA A 278 -15.63 33.89 1.54
CA ALA A 278 -15.39 32.53 2.00
C ALA A 278 -15.06 31.54 0.87
N SER A 279 -14.59 31.99 -0.29
CA SER A 279 -14.15 31.07 -1.35
C SER A 279 -12.76 30.48 -1.05
N ILE A 280 -12.50 29.28 -1.58
CA ILE A 280 -11.16 28.66 -1.52
C ILE A 280 -10.10 29.60 -2.09
N SER A 281 -10.39 30.31 -3.18
CA SER A 281 -9.44 31.24 -3.80
C SER A 281 -9.05 32.41 -2.88
N SER A 282 -10.03 32.99 -2.19
CA SER A 282 -9.82 34.11 -1.27
C SER A 282 -9.02 33.70 -0.04
N LEU A 283 -9.35 32.54 0.55
CA LEU A 283 -8.62 32.02 1.71
C LEU A 283 -7.20 31.57 1.34
N LEU A 284 -6.98 30.99 0.15
CA LEU A 284 -5.62 30.74 -0.36
C LEU A 284 -4.84 32.04 -0.59
N GLY A 285 -5.51 33.10 -1.07
CA GLY A 285 -4.94 34.44 -1.14
C GLY A 285 -4.44 34.91 0.23
N ALA A 286 -5.27 34.80 1.26
CA ALA A 286 -4.91 35.16 2.64
C ALA A 286 -3.73 34.32 3.18
N VAL A 287 -3.70 33.01 2.93
CA VAL A 287 -2.56 32.14 3.29
C VAL A 287 -1.28 32.56 2.56
N ASN A 288 -1.36 32.88 1.27
CA ASN A 288 -0.21 33.37 0.50
C ASN A 288 0.29 34.73 1.02
N LEU A 289 -0.61 35.59 1.48
CA LEU A 289 -0.23 36.82 2.15
C LEU A 289 0.49 36.55 3.48
N ALA A 290 0.01 35.61 4.30
CA ALA A 290 0.69 35.19 5.53
C ALA A 290 2.12 34.69 5.22
N ASN A 291 2.27 33.87 4.17
CA ASN A 291 3.57 33.38 3.70
C ASN A 291 4.51 34.53 3.30
N ALA A 292 4.00 35.54 2.60
CA ALA A 292 4.76 36.73 2.24
C ALA A 292 5.16 37.58 3.45
N MET A 293 4.35 37.57 4.52
CA MET A 293 4.65 38.29 5.76
C MET A 293 5.81 37.70 6.56
N GLY A 294 6.16 36.43 6.36
CA GLY A 294 7.35 35.80 6.93
C GLY A 294 7.04 34.68 7.93
N PRO A 295 8.07 34.17 8.64
CA PRO A 295 7.94 33.01 9.53
C PRO A 295 6.87 33.18 10.61
N GLY A 296 6.15 32.11 10.89
CA GLY A 296 5.08 32.09 11.88
C GLY A 296 4.22 30.84 11.82
N ILE A 297 3.06 30.91 12.47
CA ILE A 297 2.08 29.84 12.53
C ILE A 297 0.78 30.35 11.91
N VAL A 298 0.21 29.63 10.94
CA VAL A 298 -1.08 29.96 10.31
C VAL A 298 -2.17 29.08 10.92
N SER A 299 -3.13 29.70 11.60
CA SER A 299 -4.34 29.09 12.12
C SER A 299 -5.47 29.21 11.08
N MET A 300 -6.15 28.10 10.78
CA MET A 300 -7.22 28.01 9.79
C MET A 300 -8.41 27.22 10.35
N SER A 301 -9.35 27.94 10.95
CA SER A 301 -10.53 27.38 11.64
C SER A 301 -11.73 27.20 10.70
N PHE A 302 -11.47 26.62 9.54
CA PHE A 302 -12.46 26.49 8.48
C PHE A 302 -12.24 25.22 7.65
N GLY A 303 -13.25 24.83 6.87
CA GLY A 303 -13.05 23.77 5.90
C GLY A 303 -14.06 23.66 4.78
N ALA A 304 -13.67 22.88 3.78
CA ALA A 304 -14.48 22.48 2.64
C ALA A 304 -14.22 21.00 2.32
N ALA A 305 -15.15 20.37 1.61
CA ALA A 305 -14.96 18.99 1.16
C ALA A 305 -13.66 18.85 0.36
N GLU A 306 -12.87 17.81 0.67
CA GLU A 306 -11.69 17.50 -0.12
C GLU A 306 -12.05 17.07 -1.55
N GLY A 307 -11.09 17.16 -2.46
CA GLY A 307 -11.29 16.72 -3.84
C GLY A 307 -9.98 16.35 -4.52
N SER A 308 -10.06 15.85 -5.76
CA SER A 308 -8.87 15.59 -6.58
C SER A 308 -7.99 16.82 -6.80
N TRP A 309 -8.56 18.01 -6.62
CA TRP A 309 -7.89 19.31 -6.67
C TRP A 309 -7.01 19.61 -5.45
N THR A 310 -7.19 18.93 -4.31
CA THR A 310 -6.49 19.26 -3.06
C THR A 310 -4.97 19.32 -3.22
N ALA A 311 -4.40 18.43 -4.03
CA ALA A 311 -2.96 18.42 -4.29
C ALA A 311 -2.46 19.63 -5.09
N SER A 312 -3.31 20.32 -5.87
CA SER A 312 -2.89 21.47 -6.68
C SER A 312 -2.67 22.73 -5.85
N VAL A 313 -3.18 22.78 -4.62
CA VAL A 313 -3.08 23.94 -3.72
C VAL A 313 -2.12 23.71 -2.55
N ASP A 314 -1.61 22.49 -2.39
CA ASP A 314 -0.72 22.10 -1.29
C ASP A 314 0.57 22.94 -1.22
N SER A 315 1.00 23.54 -2.33
CA SER A 315 2.16 24.43 -2.35
C SER A 315 1.98 25.70 -1.51
N ALA A 316 0.73 26.11 -1.25
CA ALA A 316 0.44 27.22 -0.34
C ALA A 316 0.87 26.92 1.10
N PHE A 317 1.01 25.63 1.46
CA PHE A 317 1.39 25.15 2.78
C PHE A 317 2.86 24.68 2.84
N ALA A 318 3.71 25.15 1.92
CA ALA A 318 5.10 24.68 1.79
C ALA A 318 6.15 25.76 2.11
N SER A 319 5.74 26.92 2.65
CA SER A 319 6.69 28.00 2.94
C SER A 319 7.64 27.64 4.08
N ALA A 320 8.91 28.04 3.94
CA ALA A 320 9.93 27.75 4.94
C ALA A 320 9.62 28.44 6.27
N ASN A 321 9.94 27.76 7.38
CA ASN A 321 9.73 28.26 8.75
C ASN A 321 8.27 28.61 9.09
N MET A 322 7.31 28.02 8.35
CA MET A 322 5.88 28.12 8.63
C MET A 322 5.34 26.82 9.21
N SER A 323 4.41 26.95 10.14
CA SER A 323 3.54 25.85 10.58
C SER A 323 2.11 26.19 10.19
N TYR A 324 1.39 25.24 9.59
CA TYR A 324 -0.02 25.42 9.22
C TYR A 324 -0.86 24.50 10.08
N VAL A 325 -1.94 25.01 10.66
CA VAL A 325 -2.80 24.31 11.60
C VAL A 325 -4.24 24.51 11.15
N ALA A 326 -5.05 23.44 11.10
CA ALA A 326 -6.43 23.54 10.64
C ALA A 326 -7.40 22.64 11.40
N ALA A 327 -8.62 23.13 11.54
CA ALA A 327 -9.75 22.40 12.07
C ALA A 327 -10.08 21.19 11.20
N THR A 328 -10.31 20.02 11.81
CA THR A 328 -10.63 18.78 11.07
C THR A 328 -12.10 18.67 10.69
N GLY A 329 -12.96 19.49 11.30
CA GLY A 329 -14.38 19.56 11.00
C GLY A 329 -15.27 19.20 12.19
N ASP A 330 -16.56 19.46 11.99
CA ASP A 330 -17.55 19.56 13.05
C ASP A 330 -18.84 18.75 12.76
N SER A 331 -18.74 17.80 11.83
CA SER A 331 -19.88 17.01 11.35
C SER A 331 -19.70 15.51 11.59
N GLY A 332 -18.85 15.16 12.57
CA GLY A 332 -18.46 13.79 12.87
C GLY A 332 -17.49 13.22 11.83
N ALA A 333 -17.46 11.89 11.76
CA ALA A 333 -16.55 11.15 10.90
C ALA A 333 -16.52 11.64 9.45
N GLY A 334 -15.33 12.01 8.99
CA GLY A 334 -15.11 12.72 7.74
C GLY A 334 -13.82 13.52 7.77
N VAL A 335 -13.40 13.97 6.59
CA VAL A 335 -12.19 14.77 6.44
C VAL A 335 -12.48 15.99 5.56
N GLN A 336 -11.74 17.07 5.78
CA GLN A 336 -11.93 18.33 5.03
C GLN A 336 -10.60 18.99 4.68
N TRP A 337 -10.57 19.74 3.58
CA TRP A 337 -9.50 20.68 3.29
C TRP A 337 -9.66 21.92 4.21
N PRO A 338 -8.58 22.50 4.76
CA PRO A 338 -7.17 22.22 4.49
C PRO A 338 -6.53 21.14 5.37
N SER A 339 -7.24 20.61 6.38
CA SER A 339 -6.69 19.61 7.30
C SER A 339 -6.19 18.34 6.60
N VAL A 340 -6.75 17.95 5.44
CA VAL A 340 -6.27 16.80 4.64
C VAL A 340 -4.96 17.06 3.88
N SER A 341 -4.37 18.25 3.95
CA SER A 341 -3.04 18.47 3.37
C SER A 341 -1.98 17.76 4.21
N LYS A 342 -0.96 17.20 3.57
CA LYS A 342 0.18 16.59 4.27
C LYS A 342 1.05 17.61 5.00
N SER A 343 0.91 18.90 4.67
CA SER A 343 1.70 19.99 5.26
C SER A 343 0.94 20.75 6.36
N VAL A 344 -0.32 20.39 6.61
CA VAL A 344 -1.19 21.05 7.59
C VAL A 344 -1.44 20.12 8.76
N LEU A 345 -1.28 20.62 9.99
CA LEU A 345 -1.55 19.90 11.22
C LEU A 345 -3.06 19.93 11.46
N GLY A 346 -3.72 18.78 11.28
CA GLY A 346 -5.15 18.64 11.50
C GLY A 346 -5.48 18.49 12.99
N VAL A 347 -6.28 19.41 13.53
CA VAL A 347 -6.65 19.44 14.94
C VAL A 347 -8.10 19.01 15.14
N GLY A 348 -8.27 17.84 15.74
CA GLY A 348 -9.55 17.28 16.16
C GLY A 348 -10.02 17.76 17.53
N GLY A 349 -11.11 17.17 17.99
CA GLY A 349 -11.91 17.67 19.10
C GLY A 349 -12.23 16.62 20.16
N THR A 350 -12.21 17.05 21.41
CA THR A 350 -12.57 16.25 22.59
C THR A 350 -13.62 16.95 23.44
N HIS A 351 -14.32 16.17 24.27
CA HIS A 351 -15.13 16.65 25.36
C HIS A 351 -14.28 16.64 26.64
N LEU A 352 -14.11 17.80 27.28
CA LEU A 352 -13.27 17.98 28.45
C LEU A 352 -14.07 17.94 29.75
N THR A 353 -13.68 17.07 30.68
CA THR A 353 -14.04 17.19 32.08
C THR A 353 -12.81 17.57 32.89
N TYR A 354 -12.83 18.76 33.49
CA TYR A 354 -11.78 19.24 34.40
C TYR A 354 -12.36 19.77 35.70
N SER A 355 -11.93 19.21 36.83
CA SER A 355 -12.46 19.53 38.15
C SER A 355 -11.66 20.59 38.93
N GLY A 356 -10.64 21.20 38.31
CA GLY A 356 -9.61 21.99 39.00
C GLY A 356 -8.42 21.16 39.53
N ALA A 357 -8.48 19.83 39.37
CA ALA A 357 -7.41 18.92 39.76
C ALA A 357 -7.23 17.78 38.76
N THR A 358 -8.31 17.10 38.40
CA THR A 358 -8.29 15.96 37.50
C THR A 358 -8.84 16.36 36.14
N ARG A 359 -8.14 15.96 35.09
CA ARG A 359 -8.57 16.05 33.69
C ARG A 359 -8.94 14.65 33.20
N SER A 360 -10.06 14.56 32.48
CA SER A 360 -10.43 13.41 31.67
C SER A 360 -11.10 13.90 30.39
N GLU A 361 -10.85 13.21 29.29
CA GLU A 361 -11.39 13.57 27.98
C GLU A 361 -11.94 12.34 27.26
N THR A 362 -12.99 12.56 26.49
CA THR A 362 -13.50 11.60 25.49
C THR A 362 -13.51 12.27 24.13
N VAL A 363 -13.63 11.49 23.06
CA VAL A 363 -13.90 12.04 21.72
C VAL A 363 -15.17 12.91 21.78
N TRP A 364 -15.10 14.11 21.21
CA TRP A 364 -16.28 14.92 20.96
C TRP A 364 -16.96 14.38 19.71
N SER A 365 -18.23 13.99 19.79
CA SER A 365 -18.91 13.32 18.67
C SER A 365 -19.03 14.15 17.39
N GLY A 366 -18.81 15.47 17.48
CA GLY A 366 -18.78 16.36 16.33
C GLY A 366 -17.44 16.41 15.59
N THR A 367 -16.34 15.93 16.19
CA THR A 367 -15.01 16.08 15.58
C THR A 367 -14.90 15.39 14.23
N GLY A 368 -14.19 16.02 13.30
CA GLY A 368 -13.76 15.40 12.06
C GLY A 368 -12.58 14.45 12.30
N GLY A 369 -12.67 13.26 11.72
CA GLY A 369 -11.66 12.22 11.72
C GLY A 369 -11.90 11.23 10.58
N GLY A 370 -10.84 10.81 9.89
CA GLY A 370 -10.94 9.83 8.81
C GLY A 370 -9.69 9.71 7.94
N ILE A 371 -9.85 8.98 6.85
CA ILE A 371 -8.79 8.76 5.84
C ILE A 371 -9.15 9.56 4.59
N SER A 372 -8.21 10.39 4.10
CA SER A 372 -8.35 11.11 2.83
C SER A 372 -8.58 10.15 1.66
N GLN A 373 -9.37 10.55 0.68
CA GLN A 373 -9.52 9.84 -0.59
C GLN A 373 -8.40 10.19 -1.58
N TYR A 374 -7.77 11.35 -1.43
CA TYR A 374 -6.88 11.93 -2.44
C TYR A 374 -5.43 12.00 -1.98
N THR A 375 -5.17 12.52 -0.78
CA THR A 375 -3.82 12.81 -0.27
C THR A 375 -3.06 11.54 0.07
N SER A 376 -1.89 11.35 -0.53
CA SER A 376 -1.01 10.22 -0.23
C SER A 376 -0.56 10.21 1.23
N VAL A 377 -0.21 9.02 1.74
CA VAL A 377 0.31 8.87 3.11
C VAL A 377 1.56 9.74 3.28
N PRO A 378 1.59 10.66 4.25
CA PRO A 378 2.78 11.45 4.52
C PRO A 378 3.87 10.59 5.17
N ALA A 379 5.14 10.91 4.90
CA ALA A 379 6.28 10.14 5.41
C ALA A 379 6.38 10.09 6.94
N TYR A 380 5.72 11.02 7.67
CA TYR A 380 5.69 11.03 9.13
C TYR A 380 4.62 10.08 9.72
N GLN A 381 3.56 9.71 8.99
CA GLN A 381 2.55 8.75 9.44
C GLN A 381 3.00 7.32 9.10
N THR A 382 3.84 6.75 9.97
CA THR A 382 4.42 5.42 9.80
C THR A 382 3.83 4.42 10.79
N SER A 383 3.95 3.14 10.49
CA SER A 383 3.59 2.05 11.39
C SER A 383 4.43 1.98 12.67
N ALA A 384 5.47 2.81 12.80
CA ALA A 384 6.25 2.93 14.03
C ALA A 384 5.50 3.69 15.14
N VAL A 385 4.47 4.46 14.79
CA VAL A 385 3.59 5.11 15.76
C VAL A 385 2.47 4.13 16.14
N PRO A 386 2.31 3.80 17.44
CA PRO A 386 1.23 2.92 17.90
C PRO A 386 -0.15 3.41 17.42
N GLY A 387 -1.00 2.50 16.94
CA GLY A 387 -2.36 2.82 16.47
C GLY A 387 -2.51 3.07 14.97
N ILE A 388 -1.48 3.58 14.26
CA ILE A 388 -1.59 3.93 12.83
C ILE A 388 -1.77 2.71 11.92
N GLY A 389 -1.02 1.63 12.16
CA GLY A 389 -1.01 0.46 11.29
C GLY A 389 -0.50 0.77 9.87
N THR A 390 -1.14 0.20 8.85
CA THR A 390 -0.83 0.46 7.43
C THR A 390 -1.92 1.35 6.83
N LEU A 391 -1.55 2.57 6.42
CA LEU A 391 -2.47 3.52 5.80
C LEU A 391 -2.45 3.42 4.27
N SER A 392 -3.61 3.63 3.64
CA SER A 392 -3.74 3.76 2.18
C SER A 392 -3.55 5.22 1.71
N LYS A 393 -3.91 6.18 2.56
CA LYS A 393 -3.90 7.64 2.32
C LYS A 393 -3.68 8.38 3.65
N ARG A 394 -3.51 9.70 3.62
CA ARG A 394 -3.35 10.53 4.84
C ARG A 394 -4.51 10.28 5.81
N SER A 395 -4.19 10.00 7.07
CA SER A 395 -5.15 9.92 8.16
C SER A 395 -5.27 11.26 8.87
N VAL A 396 -6.46 11.68 9.26
CA VAL A 396 -6.82 12.91 9.99
C VAL A 396 -7.68 12.43 11.19
N ALA A 397 -7.64 13.03 12.38
CA ALA A 397 -6.83 14.14 12.87
C ALA A 397 -5.35 13.76 13.07
N ASP A 398 -4.49 14.76 13.29
CA ASP A 398 -3.12 14.53 13.77
C ASP A 398 -3.03 14.60 15.30
N VAL A 399 -3.77 15.54 15.89
CA VAL A 399 -3.82 15.82 17.32
C VAL A 399 -5.22 16.31 17.67
N ALA A 400 -5.56 16.43 18.95
CA ALA A 400 -6.82 17.01 19.39
C ALA A 400 -6.66 18.05 20.50
N PHE A 401 -7.74 18.78 20.78
CA PHE A 401 -7.93 19.63 21.97
C PHE A 401 -9.42 19.66 22.35
N ASN A 402 -9.80 20.33 23.44
CA ASN A 402 -11.22 20.52 23.78
C ASN A 402 -11.96 21.24 22.64
N ALA A 403 -13.13 20.73 22.27
CA ALA A 403 -13.96 21.22 21.18
C ALA A 403 -15.47 21.12 21.47
N ASP A 404 -15.91 20.41 22.51
CA ASP A 404 -17.35 20.32 22.76
C ASP A 404 -17.89 21.65 23.36
N PRO A 405 -18.87 22.33 22.75
CA PRO A 405 -19.46 23.57 23.30
C PRO A 405 -20.12 23.38 24.67
N TYR A 406 -20.55 22.16 25.03
CA TYR A 406 -21.12 21.82 26.34
C TYR A 406 -20.06 21.59 27.42
N SER A 407 -18.80 21.42 27.04
CA SER A 407 -17.63 21.54 27.89
C SER A 407 -16.72 22.68 27.40
N GLY A 408 -17.33 23.75 26.90
CA GLY A 408 -16.67 24.74 26.08
C GLY A 408 -15.82 25.74 26.85
N GLN A 409 -15.43 26.79 26.15
CA GLN A 409 -14.56 27.84 26.64
C GLN A 409 -15.28 29.19 26.56
N TYR A 410 -14.93 30.14 27.43
CA TYR A 410 -15.56 31.46 27.36
C TYR A 410 -15.17 32.19 26.06
N LEU A 411 -16.17 32.85 25.46
CA LEU A 411 -16.00 33.74 24.32
C LEU A 411 -16.68 35.08 24.60
N ALA A 412 -15.97 36.18 24.37
CA ALA A 412 -16.53 37.53 24.39
C ALA A 412 -16.94 37.95 22.98
N VAL A 413 -18.19 38.38 22.77
CA VAL A 413 -18.65 38.91 21.48
C VAL A 413 -19.41 40.22 21.67
N ILE A 414 -19.14 41.20 20.81
CA ILE A 414 -19.80 42.49 20.73
C ILE A 414 -20.53 42.56 19.39
N THR A 415 -21.85 42.67 19.43
CA THR A 415 -22.64 42.86 18.21
C THR A 415 -22.28 44.20 17.54
N PRO A 416 -22.17 44.28 16.20
CA PRO A 416 -21.90 45.55 15.51
C PRO A 416 -22.86 46.67 15.94
N GLY A 417 -22.29 47.84 16.25
CA GLY A 417 -23.05 49.00 16.75
C GLY A 417 -23.38 48.97 18.25
N SER A 418 -23.03 47.91 18.97
CA SER A 418 -23.12 47.82 20.43
C SER A 418 -21.76 48.09 21.09
N SER A 419 -21.78 48.43 22.37
CA SER A 419 -20.61 48.41 23.27
C SER A 419 -20.71 47.34 24.35
N SER A 420 -21.82 46.59 24.38
CA SER A 420 -22.07 45.55 25.38
C SER A 420 -21.44 44.23 24.95
N VAL A 421 -20.68 43.64 25.86
CA VAL A 421 -20.10 42.31 25.69
C VAL A 421 -21.15 41.25 26.05
N SER A 422 -21.34 40.30 25.16
CA SER A 422 -22.09 39.07 25.41
C SER A 422 -21.12 37.90 25.57
N TRP A 423 -21.44 36.99 26.48
CA TRP A 423 -20.58 35.85 26.82
C TRP A 423 -21.23 34.56 26.35
N HIS A 424 -20.44 33.68 25.73
CA HIS A 424 -20.92 32.40 25.19
C HIS A 424 -19.94 31.28 25.53
N SER A 425 -20.44 30.04 25.56
CA SER A 425 -19.60 28.84 25.63
C SER A 425 -19.31 28.40 24.21
N VAL A 426 -18.06 28.51 23.80
CA VAL A 426 -17.61 28.17 22.46
C VAL A 426 -16.98 26.77 22.41
N GLY A 427 -17.10 26.13 21.26
CA GLY A 427 -16.54 24.84 20.88
C GLY A 427 -16.31 24.76 19.38
N GLY A 428 -16.35 23.56 18.81
CA GLY A 428 -15.89 23.26 17.46
C GLY A 428 -14.40 22.92 17.42
N THR A 429 -13.98 22.22 16.37
CA THR A 429 -12.54 22.02 16.08
C THR A 429 -11.86 23.36 15.77
N SER A 430 -12.63 24.40 15.42
CA SER A 430 -12.16 25.77 15.45
C SER A 430 -11.63 26.20 16.82
N LEU A 431 -12.21 25.79 17.94
CA LEU A 431 -11.67 26.14 19.26
C LEU A 431 -10.28 25.51 19.50
N ALA A 432 -10.10 24.29 19.02
CA ALA A 432 -8.89 23.51 19.22
C ALA A 432 -7.71 24.05 18.39
N THR A 433 -7.99 24.53 17.18
CA THR A 433 -7.01 24.97 16.17
C THR A 433 -6.11 26.15 16.61
N PRO A 434 -6.63 27.30 17.06
CA PRO A 434 -5.83 28.45 17.49
C PRO A 434 -5.09 28.16 18.80
N GLN A 435 -5.60 27.25 19.63
CA GLN A 435 -4.88 26.79 20.82
C GLN A 435 -3.64 25.97 20.44
N TRP A 436 -3.75 25.08 19.45
CA TRP A 436 -2.56 24.42 18.90
C TRP A 436 -1.61 25.40 18.19
N ALA A 437 -2.13 26.41 17.49
CA ALA A 437 -1.30 27.47 16.93
C ALA A 437 -0.51 28.23 18.00
N GLY A 438 -1.18 28.58 19.11
CA GLY A 438 -0.56 29.17 20.30
C GLY A 438 0.47 28.24 20.95
N LEU A 439 0.19 26.94 21.07
CA LEU A 439 1.13 25.96 21.62
C LEU A 439 2.40 25.85 20.76
N LEU A 440 2.26 25.85 19.43
CA LEU A 440 3.40 25.88 18.51
C LEU A 440 4.19 27.20 18.60
N ALA A 441 3.51 28.33 18.82
CA ALA A 441 4.18 29.61 19.11
C ALA A 441 4.99 29.53 20.42
N VAL A 442 4.42 28.98 21.50
CA VAL A 442 5.15 28.76 22.75
C VAL A 442 6.36 27.83 22.52
N ALA A 443 6.18 26.73 21.77
CA ALA A 443 7.27 25.81 21.44
C ALA A 443 8.41 26.51 20.70
N ASN A 444 8.09 27.29 19.66
CA ASN A 444 9.09 28.01 18.88
C ASN A 444 9.80 29.10 19.71
N ALA A 445 9.10 29.78 20.61
CA ALA A 445 9.72 30.77 21.51
C ALA A 445 10.71 30.12 22.48
N VAL A 446 10.33 28.99 23.09
CA VAL A 446 11.20 28.26 24.03
C VAL A 446 12.39 27.61 23.29
N ARG A 447 12.20 27.15 22.06
CA ARG A 447 13.28 26.71 21.15
C ARG A 447 14.24 27.84 20.81
N ALA A 448 13.74 29.03 20.49
CA ALA A 448 14.57 30.20 20.21
C ALA A 448 15.43 30.59 21.42
N GLN A 449 14.88 30.53 22.64
CA GLN A 449 15.65 30.67 23.89
C GLN A 449 16.78 29.64 24.01
N SER A 450 16.56 28.44 23.50
CA SER A 450 17.55 27.35 23.47
C SER A 450 18.45 27.39 22.23
N SER A 451 18.45 28.50 21.47
CA SER A 451 19.19 28.66 20.20
C SER A 451 18.87 27.60 19.14
N GLN A 452 17.63 27.10 19.14
CA GLN A 452 17.11 26.15 18.15
C GLN A 452 16.18 26.85 17.16
N GLY A 453 16.18 26.38 15.91
CA GLY A 453 15.26 26.88 14.86
C GLY A 453 13.80 26.51 15.15
N VAL A 454 12.87 27.16 14.47
CA VAL A 454 11.43 26.85 14.58
C VAL A 454 11.12 25.41 14.14
N LEU A 455 9.97 24.88 14.57
CA LEU A 455 9.53 23.52 14.21
C LEU A 455 9.19 23.37 12.71
N GLY A 456 8.69 24.42 12.06
CA GLY A 456 8.24 24.34 10.66
C GLY A 456 7.12 23.31 10.50
N LEU A 457 7.38 22.24 9.74
CA LEU A 457 6.46 21.09 9.61
C LEU A 457 6.40 20.27 10.92
N ALA A 458 5.57 20.75 11.87
CA ALA A 458 5.47 20.25 13.23
C ALA A 458 5.18 18.74 13.34
N GLN A 459 4.46 18.16 12.37
CA GLN A 459 4.14 16.74 12.29
C GLN A 459 5.39 15.87 12.31
N THR A 460 6.50 16.32 11.72
CA THR A 460 7.77 15.57 11.76
C THR A 460 8.26 15.39 13.19
N PHE A 461 8.17 16.45 14.01
CA PHE A 461 8.50 16.38 15.43
C PHE A 461 7.48 15.57 16.22
N LEU A 462 6.17 15.79 16.00
CA LEU A 462 5.13 15.11 16.76
C LEU A 462 5.12 13.60 16.52
N TYR A 463 5.14 13.16 15.26
CA TYR A 463 5.12 11.72 14.94
C TYR A 463 6.50 11.09 15.13
N GLY A 464 7.55 11.69 14.54
CA GLY A 464 8.90 11.11 14.51
C GLY A 464 9.69 11.34 15.78
N GLY A 465 9.56 12.50 16.41
CA GLY A 465 10.29 12.87 17.62
C GLY A 465 9.60 12.44 18.92
N VAL A 466 8.27 12.35 18.93
CA VAL A 466 7.48 12.05 20.15
C VAL A 466 6.73 10.73 20.03
N ALA A 467 5.78 10.61 19.10
CA ALA A 467 4.83 9.50 19.07
C ALA A 467 5.46 8.13 18.77
N SER A 468 6.58 8.11 18.02
CA SER A 468 7.36 6.89 17.76
C SER A 468 8.14 6.38 18.98
N HIS A 469 8.17 7.14 20.08
CA HIS A 469 8.88 6.82 21.32
C HIS A 469 7.86 6.62 22.47
N PRO A 470 7.50 5.37 22.84
CA PRO A 470 6.38 5.09 23.74
C PRO A 470 6.39 5.85 25.07
N THR A 471 7.57 6.01 25.70
CA THR A 471 7.69 6.74 26.97
C THR A 471 7.49 8.24 26.81
N LEU A 472 8.01 8.83 25.72
CA LEU A 472 7.82 10.24 25.42
C LEU A 472 6.36 10.49 25.05
N TYR A 473 5.79 9.64 24.20
CA TYR A 473 4.38 9.70 23.81
C TYR A 473 3.44 9.70 25.03
N ALA A 474 3.57 8.70 25.91
CA ALA A 474 2.76 8.60 27.13
C ALA A 474 2.92 9.79 28.09
N SER A 475 4.06 10.49 28.05
CA SER A 475 4.28 11.69 28.88
C SER A 475 3.77 12.98 28.22
N ALA A 476 3.83 13.07 26.89
CA ALA A 476 3.59 14.27 26.11
C ALA A 476 2.15 14.40 25.60
N PHE A 477 1.41 13.28 25.55
CA PHE A 477 0.01 13.24 25.15
C PHE A 477 -0.83 12.53 26.20
N SER A 478 -2.07 13.00 26.37
CA SER A 478 -3.16 12.23 26.95
C SER A 478 -3.83 11.47 25.82
N ASP A 479 -3.67 10.16 25.82
CA ASP A 479 -4.28 9.23 24.86
C ASP A 479 -5.79 9.12 25.11
N ILE A 480 -6.60 9.41 24.10
CA ILE A 480 -8.06 9.41 24.20
C ILE A 480 -8.55 8.04 23.77
N THR A 481 -9.15 7.29 24.71
CA THR A 481 -9.49 5.88 24.48
C THR A 481 -10.99 5.60 24.55
N LEU A 482 -11.80 6.65 24.68
CA LEU A 482 -13.25 6.56 24.88
C LEU A 482 -13.98 7.58 24.00
N GLY A 483 -15.17 7.19 23.54
CA GLY A 483 -16.01 8.00 22.67
C GLY A 483 -15.87 7.64 21.18
N SER A 484 -16.69 8.29 20.35
CA SER A 484 -16.75 8.05 18.91
C SER A 484 -17.24 9.30 18.19
N ASP A 485 -16.72 9.57 16.99
CA ASP A 485 -17.18 10.64 16.07
C ASP A 485 -18.24 10.15 15.06
N GLY A 486 -18.63 8.87 15.16
CA GLY A 486 -19.57 8.24 14.24
C GLY A 486 -19.82 6.77 14.55
N THR A 487 -20.31 6.02 13.56
CA THR A 487 -20.64 4.59 13.68
C THR A 487 -19.78 3.67 12.81
N CYS A 488 -18.80 4.23 12.11
CA CYS A 488 -17.86 3.47 11.27
C CYS A 488 -16.84 2.69 12.12
N SER A 489 -16.16 1.71 11.51
CA SER A 489 -15.21 0.85 12.23
C SER A 489 -13.96 1.59 12.75
N THR A 490 -13.65 2.77 12.21
CA THR A 490 -12.51 3.62 12.61
C THR A 490 -12.95 4.87 13.38
N CYS A 491 -14.24 4.97 13.70
CA CYS A 491 -14.82 6.16 14.33
C CYS A 491 -14.66 6.18 15.85
N SER A 492 -14.32 5.04 16.46
CA SER A 492 -14.20 4.90 17.90
C SER A 492 -12.76 5.06 18.35
N ALA A 493 -12.57 5.80 19.45
CA ALA A 493 -11.28 5.97 20.07
C ALA A 493 -10.72 4.65 20.61
N HIS A 494 -9.39 4.53 20.61
CA HIS A 494 -8.67 3.37 21.13
C HIS A 494 -7.23 3.74 21.51
N ALA A 495 -6.53 2.86 22.21
CA ALA A 495 -5.16 3.14 22.62
C ALA A 495 -4.22 3.45 21.42
N GLY A 496 -3.39 4.48 21.58
CA GLY A 496 -2.49 4.99 20.54
C GLY A 496 -3.16 5.99 19.61
N TYR A 497 -2.64 6.12 18.39
CA TYR A 497 -3.25 6.96 17.38
C TYR A 497 -4.62 6.40 16.95
N ASP A 498 -5.65 7.24 16.94
CA ASP A 498 -6.95 6.98 16.30
C ASP A 498 -7.41 8.16 15.44
N GLN A 499 -8.36 7.94 14.52
CA GLN A 499 -8.82 9.00 13.61
C GLN A 499 -9.54 10.16 14.32
N PRO A 500 -10.43 9.95 15.31
CA PRO A 500 -11.16 11.06 15.93
C PRO A 500 -10.26 12.01 16.73
N SER A 501 -9.23 11.49 17.40
CA SER A 501 -8.38 12.28 18.31
C SER A 501 -6.92 12.39 17.87
N GLY A 502 -6.52 11.70 16.82
CA GLY A 502 -5.14 11.67 16.32
C GLY A 502 -4.21 11.04 17.35
N LEU A 503 -3.11 11.72 17.66
CA LEU A 503 -2.20 11.37 18.75
C LEU A 503 -2.79 11.62 20.16
N GLY A 504 -4.00 12.17 20.24
CA GLY A 504 -4.64 12.62 21.46
C GLY A 504 -4.37 14.10 21.75
N THR A 505 -4.57 14.48 23.00
CA THR A 505 -4.52 15.88 23.46
C THR A 505 -3.21 16.17 24.21
N PRO A 506 -2.66 17.39 24.16
CA PRO A 506 -1.31 17.61 24.67
C PRO A 506 -1.25 17.62 26.21
N ASN A 507 -0.17 17.06 26.73
CA ASN A 507 0.39 17.42 28.04
C ASN A 507 1.49 18.46 27.78
N ALA A 508 1.09 19.73 27.71
CA ALA A 508 1.88 20.79 27.09
C ALA A 508 3.26 20.96 27.72
N ALA A 509 3.41 20.90 29.05
CA ALA A 509 4.71 21.00 29.71
C ALA A 509 5.70 19.92 29.24
N SER A 510 5.27 18.66 29.16
CA SER A 510 6.08 17.54 28.68
C SER A 510 6.38 17.68 27.19
N LEU A 511 5.39 18.06 26.39
CA LEU A 511 5.57 18.26 24.95
C LEU A 511 6.53 19.41 24.62
N LEU A 512 6.42 20.54 25.32
CA LEU A 512 7.33 21.69 25.19
C LEU A 512 8.76 21.35 25.64
N SER A 513 8.90 20.53 26.68
CA SER A 513 10.20 20.00 27.11
C SER A 513 10.79 19.11 26.01
N ALA A 514 10.00 18.18 25.47
CA ALA A 514 10.42 17.32 24.36
C ALA A 514 10.82 18.13 23.10
N ALA A 515 10.15 19.26 22.86
CA ALA A 515 10.43 20.14 21.72
C ALA A 515 11.76 20.89 21.83
N THR A 516 12.39 20.95 23.01
CA THR A 516 13.71 21.58 23.20
C THR A 516 14.83 20.60 23.48
N THR A 517 14.51 19.40 23.96
CA THR A 517 15.49 18.31 23.99
C THR A 517 15.80 17.88 22.56
N SER A 518 17.08 17.67 22.23
CA SER A 518 17.42 16.91 21.03
C SER A 518 16.69 15.57 21.12
N SER A 519 15.86 15.20 20.13
CA SER A 519 15.21 13.90 20.10
C SER A 519 16.22 12.82 20.47
N PRO A 520 15.85 11.82 21.29
CA PRO A 520 16.71 10.67 21.47
C PRO A 520 17.05 10.16 20.08
N VAL A 521 18.33 10.10 19.76
CA VAL A 521 18.73 9.68 18.42
C VAL A 521 18.17 8.27 18.22
N GLN A 522 17.35 8.09 17.20
CA GLN A 522 16.77 6.80 16.89
C GLN A 522 17.86 5.89 16.32
N ALA A 523 18.01 4.69 16.90
CA ALA A 523 18.87 3.66 16.33
C ALA A 523 18.30 3.20 14.97
N PRO A 524 19.14 2.79 14.00
CA PRO A 524 18.67 2.20 12.75
C PRO A 524 17.69 1.06 12.99
N VAL A 525 16.59 0.99 12.24
CA VAL A 525 15.63 -0.12 12.29
C VAL A 525 15.85 -1.01 11.07
N VAL A 526 16.20 -2.27 11.29
CA VAL A 526 16.42 -3.26 10.21
C VAL A 526 15.18 -4.15 10.11
N THR A 527 14.66 -4.35 8.90
CA THR A 527 13.46 -5.19 8.68
C THR A 527 13.87 -6.66 8.49
N PRO A 528 13.30 -7.61 9.25
CA PRO A 528 13.56 -9.05 9.04
C PRO A 528 12.97 -9.53 7.71
N ILE A 529 13.68 -10.44 7.04
CA ILE A 529 13.26 -11.03 5.76
C ILE A 529 13.57 -12.54 5.70
N THR A 530 12.88 -13.26 4.82
CA THR A 530 13.21 -14.65 4.46
C THR A 530 13.61 -14.71 3.00
N VAL A 531 14.73 -15.36 2.70
CA VAL A 531 15.29 -15.48 1.35
C VAL A 531 15.49 -16.94 1.00
N ASN A 532 15.01 -17.36 -0.17
CA ASN A 532 15.17 -18.71 -0.69
C ASN A 532 16.26 -18.74 -1.77
N GLY A 533 17.09 -19.78 -1.78
CA GLY A 533 18.15 -20.00 -2.76
C GLY A 533 18.41 -21.48 -3.02
N GLN A 534 19.30 -21.77 -3.97
CA GLN A 534 19.71 -23.13 -4.33
C GLN A 534 21.22 -23.28 -4.16
N ALA A 535 21.66 -24.42 -3.63
CA ALA A 535 23.09 -24.65 -3.36
C ALA A 535 23.92 -24.57 -4.66
N GLY A 536 25.08 -23.92 -4.57
CA GLY A 536 26.00 -23.72 -5.69
C GLY A 536 25.69 -22.56 -6.64
N ASN A 537 24.47 -21.98 -6.59
CA ASN A 537 24.10 -20.81 -7.40
C ASN A 537 24.33 -19.52 -6.57
N PRO A 538 25.04 -18.49 -7.09
CA PRO A 538 25.25 -17.25 -6.35
C PRO A 538 23.94 -16.61 -5.90
N LEU A 539 23.88 -16.21 -4.62
CA LEU A 539 22.73 -15.55 -4.02
C LEU A 539 23.07 -14.09 -3.69
N SER A 540 22.17 -13.16 -3.98
CA SER A 540 22.32 -11.73 -3.65
C SER A 540 20.97 -11.12 -3.32
N PHE A 541 20.89 -10.31 -2.25
CA PHE A 541 19.67 -9.62 -1.81
C PHE A 541 20.00 -8.39 -0.98
N SER A 542 19.07 -7.44 -0.88
CA SER A 542 19.18 -6.26 -0.03
C SER A 542 18.32 -6.39 1.22
N VAL A 543 18.74 -5.74 2.31
CA VAL A 543 17.97 -5.66 3.56
C VAL A 543 17.47 -4.23 3.75
N ALA A 544 16.17 -4.07 3.98
CA ALA A 544 15.59 -2.75 4.21
C ALA A 544 16.00 -2.21 5.59
N VAL A 545 16.40 -0.94 5.63
CA VAL A 545 16.73 -0.20 6.85
C VAL A 545 16.10 1.18 6.82
N THR A 546 15.63 1.64 7.98
CA THR A 546 15.24 3.02 8.22
C THR A 546 16.20 3.63 9.23
N ALA A 547 16.90 4.70 8.85
CA ALA A 547 17.89 5.36 9.69
C ALA A 547 17.96 6.86 9.40
N PRO A 548 18.27 7.70 10.40
CA PRO A 548 18.36 9.16 10.22
C PRO A 548 19.63 9.60 9.45
N HIS A 549 20.69 8.79 9.44
CA HIS A 549 21.92 9.06 8.68
C HIS A 549 22.38 7.83 7.89
N ALA A 550 23.49 7.99 7.16
CA ALA A 550 24.18 6.87 6.52
C ALA A 550 24.56 5.80 7.55
N VAL A 551 24.43 4.53 7.16
CA VAL A 551 24.71 3.38 8.02
C VAL A 551 25.90 2.58 7.52
N THR A 552 26.54 1.88 8.45
CA THR A 552 27.52 0.83 8.19
C THR A 552 26.90 -0.52 8.51
N TRP A 553 27.27 -1.55 7.74
CA TRP A 553 26.64 -2.87 7.81
C TRP A 553 27.60 -3.91 8.39
N SER A 554 27.05 -4.83 9.17
CA SER A 554 27.77 -6.03 9.62
C SER A 554 26.84 -7.23 9.67
N LEU A 555 27.43 -8.41 9.52
CA LEU A 555 26.74 -9.69 9.65
C LEU A 555 27.31 -10.44 10.85
N ALA A 556 26.43 -11.05 11.64
CA ALA A 556 26.77 -12.06 12.63
C ALA A 556 26.07 -13.38 12.28
N ASN A 557 26.70 -14.50 12.63
CA ASN A 557 26.24 -15.85 12.28
C ASN A 557 26.14 -16.09 10.76
N ALA A 558 26.88 -15.33 9.95
CA ALA A 558 26.94 -15.53 8.52
C ALA A 558 27.71 -16.81 8.17
N PRO A 559 27.21 -17.66 7.27
CA PRO A 559 27.94 -18.83 6.80
C PRO A 559 29.20 -18.42 6.00
N GLN A 560 30.13 -19.36 5.84
CA GLN A 560 31.40 -19.10 5.17
C GLN A 560 31.17 -18.58 3.73
N GLY A 561 31.85 -17.47 3.41
CA GLY A 561 31.78 -16.82 2.10
C GLY A 561 30.58 -15.88 1.91
N MET A 562 29.69 -15.72 2.90
CA MET A 562 28.67 -14.69 2.87
C MET A 562 29.25 -13.34 3.34
N ALA A 563 28.94 -12.26 2.62
CA ALA A 563 29.42 -10.91 2.91
C ALA A 563 28.33 -9.85 2.66
N VAL A 564 28.46 -8.69 3.29
CA VAL A 564 27.58 -7.52 3.06
C VAL A 564 28.40 -6.35 2.50
N SER A 565 27.86 -5.64 1.51
CA SER A 565 28.48 -4.45 0.93
C SER A 565 28.17 -3.18 1.73
N ALA A 566 28.89 -2.09 1.43
CA ALA A 566 28.59 -0.78 2.01
C ALA A 566 27.18 -0.26 1.67
N ALA A 567 26.58 -0.74 0.57
CA ALA A 567 25.22 -0.40 0.16
C ALA A 567 24.14 -1.30 0.79
N GLY A 568 24.50 -2.20 1.72
CA GLY A 568 23.54 -3.11 2.36
C GLY A 568 23.12 -4.30 1.51
N VAL A 569 23.90 -4.64 0.49
CA VAL A 569 23.66 -5.82 -0.36
C VAL A 569 24.41 -7.01 0.23
N VAL A 570 23.69 -8.03 0.65
CA VAL A 570 24.23 -9.30 1.11
C VAL A 570 24.46 -10.20 -0.10
N SER A 571 25.66 -10.76 -0.20
CA SER A 571 26.07 -11.66 -1.28
C SER A 571 26.65 -12.95 -0.73
N TRP A 572 26.32 -14.07 -1.38
CA TRP A 572 26.84 -15.39 -1.05
C TRP A 572 27.17 -16.15 -2.34
N PRO A 573 28.45 -16.18 -2.78
CA PRO A 573 28.82 -16.72 -4.09
C PRO A 573 28.63 -18.22 -4.25
N LYS A 574 28.76 -18.99 -3.17
CA LYS A 574 28.62 -20.45 -3.17
C LYS A 574 27.76 -20.92 -1.99
N PRO A 575 26.43 -20.78 -2.07
CA PRO A 575 25.53 -21.22 -1.02
C PRO A 575 25.61 -22.75 -0.82
N VAL A 576 25.51 -23.18 0.43
CA VAL A 576 25.46 -24.61 0.82
C VAL A 576 24.06 -24.92 1.33
N ALA A 577 23.52 -26.10 0.97
CA ALA A 577 22.18 -26.50 1.38
C ALA A 577 22.01 -26.48 2.90
N GLY A 578 20.91 -25.91 3.38
CA GLY A 578 20.62 -25.72 4.80
C GLY A 578 19.73 -24.51 5.06
N THR A 579 19.37 -24.32 6.33
CA THR A 579 18.66 -23.14 6.81
C THR A 579 19.57 -22.34 7.73
N TYR A 580 19.75 -21.06 7.44
CA TYR A 580 20.68 -20.17 8.13
C TYR A 580 19.90 -19.00 8.73
N THR A 581 20.17 -18.68 9.99
CA THR A 581 19.66 -17.47 10.63
C THR A 581 20.81 -16.50 10.80
N VAL A 582 20.87 -15.50 9.92
CA VAL A 582 21.95 -14.49 9.89
C VAL A 582 21.43 -13.23 10.56
N THR A 583 22.19 -12.68 11.51
CA THR A 583 21.85 -11.40 12.11
C THR A 583 22.49 -10.28 11.31
N VAL A 584 21.67 -9.40 10.74
CA VAL A 584 22.13 -8.23 10.00
C VAL A 584 22.01 -7.02 10.93
N THR A 585 23.12 -6.29 11.09
CA THR A 585 23.17 -5.09 11.94
C THR A 585 23.51 -3.88 11.09
N ALA A 586 22.70 -2.83 11.22
CA ALA A 586 22.98 -1.51 10.68
C ALA A 586 23.38 -0.57 11.83
N THR A 587 24.52 0.09 11.69
CA THR A 587 25.05 1.04 12.67
C THR A 587 25.11 2.42 12.05
N ASP A 588 24.46 3.39 12.65
CA ASP A 588 24.48 4.79 12.22
C ASP A 588 25.92 5.34 12.28
N ALA A 589 26.39 5.88 11.17
CA ALA A 589 27.76 6.35 11.03
C ALA A 589 28.06 7.58 11.90
N THR A 590 27.05 8.40 12.17
CA THR A 590 27.14 9.62 12.96
C THR A 590 26.99 9.31 14.45
N THR A 591 25.94 8.59 14.82
CA THR A 591 25.49 8.50 16.22
C THR A 591 25.97 7.24 16.93
N LYS A 592 26.51 6.28 16.17
CA LYS A 592 27.01 4.98 16.64
C LYS A 592 25.97 4.05 17.26
N LEU A 593 24.69 4.40 17.17
CA LEU A 593 23.61 3.50 17.54
C LEU A 593 23.40 2.42 16.48
N SER A 594 22.99 1.23 16.91
CA SER A 594 22.80 0.07 16.05
C SER A 594 21.42 -0.54 16.24
N GLY A 595 20.84 -1.05 15.15
CA GLY A 595 19.73 -2.00 15.23
C GLY A 595 20.01 -3.23 14.38
N SER A 596 19.39 -4.33 14.78
CA SER A 596 19.66 -5.65 14.20
C SER A 596 18.36 -6.40 13.95
N ALA A 597 18.34 -7.21 12.89
CA ALA A 597 17.25 -8.13 12.61
C ALA A 597 17.78 -9.49 12.13
N ALA A 598 16.97 -10.52 12.33
CA ALA A 598 17.25 -11.85 11.81
C ALA A 598 16.79 -11.97 10.35
N VAL A 599 17.70 -12.44 9.49
CA VAL A 599 17.45 -12.83 8.11
C VAL A 599 17.52 -14.34 8.03
N THR A 600 16.42 -14.97 7.62
CA THR A 600 16.37 -16.42 7.42
C THR A 600 16.68 -16.75 5.97
N VAL A 601 17.77 -17.48 5.72
CA VAL A 601 18.16 -17.92 4.39
C VAL A 601 17.95 -19.42 4.28
N ILE A 602 17.10 -19.85 3.35
CA ILE A 602 16.81 -21.26 3.09
C ILE A 602 17.45 -21.63 1.76
N VAL A 603 18.45 -22.51 1.80
CA VAL A 603 19.15 -23.02 0.63
C VAL A 603 18.79 -24.48 0.43
N ILE A 604 18.17 -24.81 -0.70
CA ILE A 604 17.82 -26.19 -1.03
C ILE A 604 18.92 -26.86 -1.86
N ALA A 605 19.12 -28.17 -1.67
CA ALA A 605 20.03 -28.95 -2.50
C ALA A 605 19.48 -29.12 -3.92
N PRO A 606 20.33 -29.16 -4.97
CA PRO A 606 19.89 -29.52 -6.31
C PRO A 606 19.35 -30.95 -6.35
N SER A 607 18.26 -31.16 -7.08
CA SER A 607 17.64 -32.46 -7.31
C SER A 607 18.36 -33.24 -8.41
N ALA A 608 18.62 -34.53 -8.18
CA ALA A 608 19.17 -35.42 -9.21
C ALA A 608 18.14 -35.66 -10.34
N PRO A 609 18.60 -35.95 -11.58
CA PRO A 609 17.72 -36.44 -12.65
C PRO A 609 16.95 -37.71 -12.24
N SER A 610 15.81 -37.97 -12.88
CA SER A 610 15.10 -39.26 -12.78
C SER A 610 14.88 -39.85 -14.16
N VAL A 611 14.98 -41.18 -14.29
CA VAL A 611 14.74 -41.92 -15.53
C VAL A 611 13.53 -42.83 -15.34
N ASP A 612 12.55 -42.75 -16.23
CA ASP A 612 11.34 -43.55 -16.15
C ASP A 612 11.63 -45.03 -16.43
N ALA A 613 11.01 -45.94 -15.67
CA ALA A 613 11.06 -47.36 -15.98
C ALA A 613 10.14 -47.67 -17.17
N ALA A 614 10.57 -48.57 -18.06
CA ALA A 614 9.81 -48.91 -19.27
C ALA A 614 9.95 -50.38 -19.65
N SER A 615 9.02 -50.86 -20.48
CA SER A 615 9.06 -52.19 -21.07
C SER A 615 8.86 -52.11 -22.59
N VAL A 616 9.74 -52.76 -23.35
CA VAL A 616 9.78 -52.71 -24.82
C VAL A 616 9.79 -54.13 -25.37
N ALA A 617 8.95 -54.39 -26.37
CA ALA A 617 8.89 -55.67 -27.05
C ALA A 617 9.50 -55.59 -28.46
N GLY A 618 10.14 -56.67 -28.91
CA GLY A 618 10.73 -56.79 -30.24
C GLY A 618 10.73 -58.23 -30.76
N LEU A 619 11.20 -58.40 -31.99
CA LEU A 619 11.33 -59.70 -32.65
C LEU A 619 12.79 -59.98 -32.99
N ALA A 620 13.19 -61.25 -32.89
CA ALA A 620 14.56 -61.64 -33.16
C ALA A 620 14.97 -61.29 -34.61
N GLY A 621 16.16 -60.70 -34.76
CA GLY A 621 16.73 -60.31 -36.06
C GLY A 621 16.13 -59.05 -36.70
N ARG A 622 15.18 -58.35 -36.05
CA ARG A 622 14.66 -57.05 -36.52
C ARG A 622 15.19 -55.92 -35.66
N THR A 623 15.76 -54.89 -36.28
CA THR A 623 16.30 -53.72 -35.58
C THR A 623 15.29 -53.14 -34.59
N LEU A 624 15.75 -52.93 -33.35
CA LEU A 624 15.01 -52.28 -32.28
C LEU A 624 15.61 -50.89 -32.00
N GLN A 625 14.75 -49.88 -31.88
CA GLN A 625 15.13 -48.55 -31.38
C GLN A 625 14.15 -48.10 -30.30
N TYR A 626 14.65 -47.44 -29.26
CA TYR A 626 13.84 -46.93 -28.16
C TYR A 626 14.40 -45.62 -27.60
N GLN A 627 13.54 -44.64 -27.37
CA GLN A 627 13.92 -43.34 -26.79
C GLN A 627 13.68 -43.36 -25.27
N VAL A 628 14.74 -43.14 -24.49
CA VAL A 628 14.64 -43.03 -23.03
C VAL A 628 13.96 -41.72 -22.64
N SER A 629 13.07 -41.78 -21.65
CA SER A 629 12.44 -40.61 -21.01
C SER A 629 13.11 -40.34 -19.66
N ALA A 630 13.63 -39.13 -19.49
CA ALA A 630 14.24 -38.68 -18.25
C ALA A 630 13.84 -37.23 -17.93
N HIS A 631 13.67 -36.93 -16.64
CA HIS A 631 13.28 -35.64 -16.12
C HIS A 631 14.44 -35.02 -15.36
N ALA A 632 14.87 -33.83 -15.76
CA ALA A 632 15.99 -33.11 -15.15
C ALA A 632 15.84 -31.60 -15.33
N ALA A 633 16.44 -30.83 -14.41
CA ALA A 633 16.45 -29.37 -14.48
C ALA A 633 17.49 -28.81 -15.47
N ASN A 634 18.54 -29.57 -15.78
CA ASN A 634 19.58 -29.22 -16.75
C ASN A 634 19.74 -30.34 -17.79
N PRO A 635 20.44 -30.09 -18.93
CA PRO A 635 20.77 -31.14 -19.89
C PRO A 635 21.50 -32.33 -19.25
N VAL A 636 21.21 -33.53 -19.72
CA VAL A 636 21.77 -34.78 -19.18
C VAL A 636 22.60 -35.54 -20.22
N THR A 637 23.53 -36.36 -19.75
CA THR A 637 24.20 -37.40 -20.53
C THR A 637 23.70 -38.76 -20.11
N PHE A 638 23.51 -39.66 -21.09
CA PHE A 638 22.98 -41.00 -20.85
C PHE A 638 24.09 -42.05 -20.88
N SER A 639 23.99 -43.02 -19.99
CA SER A 639 24.81 -44.23 -20.00
C SER A 639 23.94 -45.45 -19.71
N MET A 640 24.46 -46.63 -20.03
CA MET A 640 23.72 -47.88 -19.95
C MET A 640 24.61 -48.99 -19.39
N SER A 641 24.03 -49.82 -18.53
CA SER A 641 24.67 -51.03 -18.00
C SER A 641 23.72 -52.23 -18.05
N GLY A 642 24.29 -53.44 -18.10
CA GLY A 642 23.50 -54.68 -18.26
C GLY A 642 22.96 -54.91 -19.68
N ALA A 643 23.47 -54.19 -20.68
CA ALA A 643 23.06 -54.32 -22.07
C ALA A 643 23.55 -55.66 -22.68
N PRO A 644 22.72 -56.36 -23.47
CA PRO A 644 23.15 -57.52 -24.24
C PRO A 644 24.10 -57.14 -25.38
N SER A 645 24.80 -58.13 -25.94
CA SER A 645 25.73 -57.92 -27.05
C SER A 645 25.04 -57.26 -28.25
N GLY A 646 25.65 -56.19 -28.75
CA GLY A 646 25.14 -55.39 -29.88
C GLY A 646 24.10 -54.33 -29.54
N MET A 647 23.68 -54.18 -28.27
CA MET A 647 22.84 -53.07 -27.82
C MET A 647 23.69 -51.88 -27.39
N SER A 648 23.28 -50.66 -27.77
CA SER A 648 23.99 -49.41 -27.46
C SER A 648 23.03 -48.28 -27.10
N ILE A 649 23.53 -47.26 -26.40
CA ILE A 649 22.80 -46.01 -26.11
C ILE A 649 23.62 -44.81 -26.61
N SER A 650 22.94 -43.83 -27.20
CA SER A 650 23.53 -42.53 -27.51
C SER A 650 23.63 -41.68 -26.24
N ALA A 651 24.84 -41.26 -25.89
CA ALA A 651 25.09 -40.46 -24.70
C ALA A 651 24.42 -39.08 -24.73
N SER A 652 24.19 -38.51 -25.92
CA SER A 652 23.62 -37.16 -26.09
C SER A 652 22.10 -37.17 -26.32
N SER A 653 21.55 -38.20 -26.97
CA SER A 653 20.13 -38.26 -27.29
C SER A 653 19.33 -39.25 -26.45
N GLY A 654 19.98 -40.18 -25.73
CA GLY A 654 19.29 -41.22 -24.97
C GLY A 654 18.58 -42.27 -25.83
N VAL A 655 18.85 -42.30 -27.15
CA VAL A 655 18.32 -43.32 -28.06
C VAL A 655 19.09 -44.62 -27.86
N ILE A 656 18.35 -45.70 -27.58
CA ILE A 656 18.85 -47.06 -27.52
C ILE A 656 18.66 -47.71 -28.89
N ALA A 657 19.68 -48.41 -29.39
CA ALA A 657 19.64 -49.11 -30.67
C ALA A 657 20.22 -50.53 -30.55
N TRP A 658 19.54 -51.49 -31.19
CA TRP A 658 19.96 -52.89 -31.26
C TRP A 658 19.62 -53.49 -32.64
N SER A 659 20.63 -53.71 -33.49
CA SER A 659 20.45 -54.07 -34.91
C SER A 659 19.99 -55.51 -35.14
N ALA A 660 20.39 -56.45 -34.29
CA ALA A 660 20.01 -57.85 -34.39
C ALA A 660 19.62 -58.43 -33.02
N PRO A 661 18.41 -58.15 -32.52
CA PRO A 661 17.96 -58.66 -31.22
C PRO A 661 17.91 -60.19 -31.18
N VAL A 662 18.26 -60.77 -30.04
CA VAL A 662 18.24 -62.22 -29.79
C VAL A 662 17.10 -62.54 -28.83
N VAL A 663 16.39 -63.64 -29.08
CA VAL A 663 15.26 -64.11 -28.25
C VAL A 663 15.67 -64.14 -26.77
N GLY A 664 14.87 -63.51 -25.92
CA GLY A 664 15.16 -63.42 -24.48
C GLY A 664 14.48 -62.24 -23.81
N THR A 665 14.62 -62.17 -22.48
CA THR A 665 14.23 -61.01 -21.67
C THR A 665 15.46 -60.40 -21.04
N TYR A 666 15.68 -59.10 -21.28
CA TYR A 666 16.85 -58.35 -20.82
C TYR A 666 16.41 -57.22 -19.89
N ARG A 667 17.12 -57.05 -18.78
CA ARG A 667 16.91 -55.91 -17.87
C ARG A 667 18.14 -55.01 -17.93
N VAL A 668 17.94 -53.82 -18.46
CA VAL A 668 19.00 -52.86 -18.75
C VAL A 668 18.79 -51.65 -17.84
N THR A 669 19.85 -51.23 -17.15
CA THR A 669 19.78 -50.03 -16.31
C THR A 669 20.31 -48.85 -17.11
N VAL A 670 19.48 -47.84 -17.27
CA VAL A 670 19.84 -46.58 -17.93
C VAL A 670 20.06 -45.53 -16.84
N THR A 671 21.16 -44.79 -16.94
CA THR A 671 21.53 -43.72 -16.01
C THR A 671 21.60 -42.41 -16.77
N ALA A 672 20.90 -41.39 -16.27
CA ALA A 672 20.99 -40.01 -16.74
C ALA A 672 21.79 -39.19 -15.74
N THR A 673 22.81 -38.49 -16.22
CA THR A 673 23.71 -37.65 -15.40
C THR A 673 23.57 -36.19 -15.82
N ASP A 674 23.19 -35.33 -14.89
CA ASP A 674 23.08 -33.88 -15.09
C ASP A 674 24.45 -33.28 -15.42
N THR A 675 24.56 -32.62 -16.57
CA THR A 675 25.83 -32.10 -17.09
C THR A 675 26.38 -30.92 -16.29
N LYS A 676 25.55 -30.27 -15.47
CA LYS A 676 25.94 -29.10 -14.67
C LYS A 676 26.25 -29.48 -13.22
N THR A 677 25.45 -30.36 -12.62
CA THR A 677 25.61 -30.74 -11.19
C THR A 677 26.37 -32.04 -10.98
N GLY A 678 26.47 -32.89 -12.01
CA GLY A 678 27.07 -34.24 -11.91
C GLY A 678 26.21 -35.25 -11.15
N LEU A 679 25.02 -34.86 -10.68
CA LEU A 679 24.08 -35.78 -10.04
C LEU A 679 23.48 -36.73 -11.08
N SER A 680 23.28 -37.99 -10.70
CA SER A 680 22.74 -39.02 -11.57
C SER A 680 21.51 -39.69 -10.97
N GLY A 681 20.58 -40.10 -11.84
CA GLY A 681 19.49 -41.02 -11.50
C GLY A 681 19.35 -42.12 -12.53
N SER A 682 18.77 -43.24 -12.13
CA SER A 682 18.68 -44.44 -12.97
C SER A 682 17.27 -45.01 -13.03
N GLY A 683 16.96 -45.66 -14.15
CA GLY A 683 15.70 -46.34 -14.42
C GLY A 683 15.96 -47.66 -15.13
N VAL A 684 15.06 -48.63 -14.95
CA VAL A 684 15.21 -49.97 -15.55
C VAL A 684 14.34 -50.09 -16.79
N LEU A 685 14.97 -50.43 -17.91
CA LEU A 685 14.33 -50.82 -19.15
C LEU A 685 14.28 -52.34 -19.26
N THR A 686 13.08 -52.90 -19.39
CA THR A 686 12.89 -54.34 -19.66
C THR A 686 12.64 -54.55 -21.15
N VAL A 687 13.48 -55.34 -21.82
CA VAL A 687 13.37 -55.61 -23.26
C VAL A 687 13.02 -57.09 -23.47
N GLN A 688 11.89 -57.38 -24.12
CA GLN A 688 11.45 -58.74 -24.44
C GLN A 688 11.50 -58.99 -25.94
N ILE A 689 12.27 -59.99 -26.36
CA ILE A 689 12.44 -60.38 -27.77
C ILE A 689 11.84 -61.76 -28.01
N ALA A 690 10.84 -61.84 -28.89
CA ALA A 690 10.19 -63.09 -29.28
C ALA A 690 10.79 -63.68 -30.59
N ALA A 691 10.57 -64.98 -30.82
CA ALA A 691 11.01 -65.68 -32.04
C ALA A 691 10.17 -65.27 -33.26
N ALA A 692 10.78 -65.28 -34.46
CA ALA A 692 10.07 -65.06 -35.72
C ALA A 692 9.36 -66.35 -36.21
N ALA A 693 8.16 -66.24 -36.78
CA ALA A 693 7.38 -67.37 -37.30
C ALA A 693 7.98 -67.98 -38.59
N LYS A 694 7.77 -69.29 -38.82
CA LYS A 694 8.15 -70.03 -40.05
C LYS A 694 6.88 -70.36 -40.85
N GLY A 695 6.96 -70.34 -42.19
CA GLY A 695 5.81 -70.58 -43.09
C GLY A 695 5.70 -72.01 -43.65
N PRO A 696 4.76 -72.26 -44.59
CA PRO A 696 4.36 -73.60 -45.03
C PRO A 696 5.38 -74.29 -45.93
N VAL A 697 5.41 -75.63 -45.92
CA VAL A 697 6.28 -76.46 -46.77
C VAL A 697 5.44 -77.36 -47.68
N ILE A 698 5.76 -77.39 -48.99
CA ILE A 698 5.11 -78.24 -49.99
C ILE A 698 6.09 -79.34 -50.45
N SER A 699 5.66 -80.60 -50.41
CA SER A 699 6.42 -81.77 -50.85
C SER A 699 5.73 -82.44 -52.03
N VAL A 700 6.39 -82.49 -53.19
CA VAL A 700 5.88 -83.09 -54.43
C VAL A 700 6.75 -84.29 -54.82
N THR A 701 6.12 -85.34 -55.36
CA THR A 701 6.83 -86.50 -55.93
C THR A 701 6.33 -86.70 -57.37
N PRO A 702 7.21 -86.76 -58.39
CA PRO A 702 6.79 -86.92 -59.78
C PRO A 702 5.92 -88.15 -60.00
N ILE A 703 4.91 -88.03 -60.84
CA ILE A 703 3.97 -89.11 -61.13
C ILE A 703 4.16 -89.56 -62.58
N ASN A 704 4.41 -90.84 -62.79
CA ASN A 704 4.53 -91.44 -64.12
C ASN A 704 3.38 -92.42 -64.36
N GLY A 705 2.81 -92.43 -65.56
CA GLY A 705 1.71 -93.32 -65.95
C GLY A 705 1.72 -93.68 -67.43
N VAL A 706 0.75 -94.49 -67.85
CA VAL A 706 0.57 -94.93 -69.24
C VAL A 706 -0.83 -94.51 -69.71
N ALA A 707 -0.95 -94.05 -70.95
CA ALA A 707 -2.21 -93.54 -71.48
C ALA A 707 -3.34 -94.56 -71.37
N GLY A 708 -4.52 -94.14 -70.89
CA GLY A 708 -5.68 -95.01 -70.69
C GLY A 708 -5.63 -95.92 -69.45
N LYS A 709 -4.55 -95.89 -68.64
CA LYS A 709 -4.48 -96.57 -67.33
C LYS A 709 -4.57 -95.55 -66.21
N ALA A 710 -5.48 -95.75 -65.26
CA ALA A 710 -5.68 -94.82 -64.16
C ALA A 710 -4.39 -94.57 -63.37
N VAL A 711 -4.10 -93.30 -63.06
CA VAL A 711 -2.95 -92.87 -62.27
C VAL A 711 -3.39 -92.03 -61.08
N SER A 712 -2.70 -92.19 -59.95
CA SER A 712 -2.94 -91.42 -58.74
C SER A 712 -1.64 -91.03 -58.04
N GLY A 713 -1.68 -89.97 -57.24
CA GLY A 713 -0.56 -89.55 -56.39
C GLY A 713 -0.99 -88.51 -55.36
N VAL A 714 -0.10 -88.20 -54.41
CA VAL A 714 -0.39 -87.26 -53.31
C VAL A 714 0.69 -86.18 -53.25
N VAL A 715 0.27 -84.92 -53.08
CA VAL A 715 1.16 -83.79 -52.75
C VAL A 715 0.99 -83.43 -51.28
N GLY A 716 2.07 -83.49 -50.50
CA GLY A 716 2.05 -83.18 -49.07
C GLY A 716 2.23 -81.69 -48.80
N ILE A 717 1.46 -81.13 -47.86
CA ILE A 717 1.57 -79.73 -47.43
C ILE A 717 1.54 -79.69 -45.90
N SER A 718 2.56 -79.10 -45.27
CA SER A 718 2.70 -79.05 -43.80
C SER A 718 3.06 -77.64 -43.32
N ASP A 719 2.31 -77.17 -42.33
CA ASP A 719 2.62 -76.02 -41.49
C ASP A 719 2.02 -76.24 -40.08
N PRO A 720 2.82 -76.68 -39.10
CA PRO A 720 2.32 -76.98 -37.75
C PRO A 720 1.86 -75.74 -36.98
N SER A 721 2.27 -74.55 -37.39
CA SER A 721 1.95 -73.27 -36.74
C SER A 721 0.72 -72.56 -37.33
N ALA A 722 0.24 -73.01 -38.49
CA ALA A 722 -0.89 -72.39 -39.18
C ALA A 722 -2.23 -72.88 -38.62
N SER A 723 -3.18 -71.96 -38.40
CA SER A 723 -4.56 -72.31 -38.05
C SER A 723 -5.41 -72.68 -39.26
N TYR A 724 -5.03 -72.25 -40.47
CA TYR A 724 -5.55 -72.72 -41.75
C TYR A 724 -4.51 -72.56 -42.87
N LEU A 725 -4.68 -73.33 -43.95
CA LEU A 725 -3.85 -73.25 -45.18
C LEU A 725 -4.75 -73.06 -46.39
N THR A 726 -4.36 -72.17 -47.30
CA THR A 726 -5.01 -71.98 -48.60
C THR A 726 -4.09 -72.53 -49.68
N VAL A 727 -4.60 -73.43 -50.53
CA VAL A 727 -3.81 -74.07 -51.59
C VAL A 727 -4.43 -73.77 -52.95
N ASN A 728 -3.63 -73.15 -53.84
CA ASN A 728 -4.04 -72.83 -55.20
C ASN A 728 -3.23 -73.68 -56.20
N ILE A 729 -3.92 -74.31 -57.14
CA ILE A 729 -3.32 -75.28 -58.08
C ILE A 729 -3.62 -74.85 -59.51
N ARG A 730 -2.57 -74.74 -60.34
CA ARG A 730 -2.68 -74.41 -61.77
C ARG A 730 -2.10 -75.53 -62.63
N GLY A 731 -2.62 -75.71 -63.85
CA GLY A 731 -2.11 -76.68 -64.83
C GLY A 731 -2.72 -78.09 -64.76
N VAL A 732 -3.90 -78.23 -64.14
CA VAL A 732 -4.58 -79.54 -63.98
C VAL A 732 -5.13 -80.02 -65.33
N PRO A 733 -4.74 -81.22 -65.82
CA PRO A 733 -5.20 -81.74 -67.10
C PRO A 733 -6.67 -82.15 -67.08
N MET A 734 -7.31 -82.13 -68.25
CA MET A 734 -8.73 -82.45 -68.39
C MET A 734 -9.01 -83.90 -67.96
N GLY A 735 -9.96 -84.07 -67.03
CA GLY A 735 -10.34 -85.36 -66.47
C GLY A 735 -9.53 -85.80 -65.23
N MET A 736 -8.52 -85.03 -64.80
CA MET A 736 -7.88 -85.23 -63.49
C MET A 736 -8.74 -84.59 -62.40
N THR A 737 -9.02 -85.36 -61.35
CA THR A 737 -9.75 -84.93 -60.15
C THR A 737 -8.79 -84.71 -59.00
N LEU A 738 -9.06 -83.68 -58.20
CA LEU A 738 -8.29 -83.31 -57.03
C LEU A 738 -9.18 -83.37 -55.80
N GLN A 739 -8.73 -84.05 -54.75
CA GLN A 739 -9.46 -84.16 -53.50
C GLN A 739 -8.50 -83.90 -52.33
N ALA A 740 -8.93 -83.09 -51.36
CA ALA A 740 -8.19 -82.95 -50.12
C ALA A 740 -8.19 -84.28 -49.36
N SER A 741 -7.02 -84.74 -48.93
CA SER A 741 -6.84 -86.00 -48.20
C SER A 741 -5.82 -85.81 -47.09
N GLY A 742 -6.29 -85.63 -45.85
CA GLY A 742 -5.43 -85.41 -44.69
C GLY A 742 -4.42 -84.27 -44.90
N GLN A 743 -3.13 -84.56 -44.76
CA GLN A 743 -2.02 -83.59 -44.90
C GLN A 743 -1.58 -83.35 -46.36
N GLY A 744 -2.47 -83.54 -47.33
CA GLY A 744 -2.13 -83.34 -48.73
C GLY A 744 -3.31 -83.26 -49.69
N ILE A 745 -2.99 -83.10 -50.97
CA ILE A 745 -3.93 -83.13 -52.08
C ILE A 745 -3.73 -84.45 -52.82
N LEU A 746 -4.78 -85.27 -52.86
CA LEU A 746 -4.84 -86.49 -53.66
C LEU A 746 -5.23 -86.12 -55.10
N LEU A 747 -4.44 -86.58 -56.05
CA LEU A 747 -4.67 -86.46 -57.48
C LEU A 747 -5.10 -87.81 -58.03
N ASN A 748 -6.20 -87.86 -58.76
CA ASN A 748 -6.71 -89.07 -59.42
C ASN A 748 -7.08 -88.77 -60.87
N TRP A 749 -6.52 -89.53 -61.81
CA TRP A 749 -6.80 -89.37 -63.24
C TRP A 749 -7.12 -90.72 -63.87
N ALA A 750 -8.41 -90.96 -64.14
CA ALA A 750 -8.91 -92.28 -64.52
C ALA A 750 -8.48 -92.72 -65.93
N ASN A 751 -8.43 -91.78 -66.89
CA ASN A 751 -8.07 -92.04 -68.28
C ASN A 751 -7.06 -90.99 -68.76
N PRO A 752 -5.78 -91.12 -68.37
CA PRO A 752 -4.78 -90.14 -68.74
C PRO A 752 -4.45 -90.21 -70.23
N ILE A 753 -4.14 -89.06 -70.83
CA ILE A 753 -3.71 -88.93 -72.23
C ILE A 753 -2.19 -88.79 -72.26
N ALA A 754 -1.53 -89.38 -73.26
CA ALA A 754 -0.08 -89.29 -73.41
C ALA A 754 0.39 -87.83 -73.49
N GLY A 755 1.39 -87.46 -72.70
CA GLY A 755 1.88 -86.10 -72.57
C GLY A 755 2.55 -85.85 -71.22
N THR A 756 3.21 -84.69 -71.10
CA THR A 756 3.79 -84.22 -69.83
C THR A 756 3.02 -83.00 -69.35
N TYR A 757 2.55 -83.05 -68.10
CA TYR A 757 1.71 -82.04 -67.47
C TYR A 757 2.42 -81.50 -66.22
N THR A 758 2.51 -80.19 -66.08
CA THR A 758 3.13 -79.55 -64.91
C THR A 758 2.07 -78.83 -64.10
N LEU A 759 1.88 -79.26 -62.85
CA LEU A 759 0.97 -78.65 -61.90
C LEU A 759 1.76 -77.78 -60.92
N LEU A 760 1.40 -76.50 -60.81
CA LEU A 760 1.99 -75.57 -59.84
C LEU A 760 1.10 -75.47 -58.61
N PHE A 761 1.64 -75.82 -57.45
CA PHE A 761 1.00 -75.67 -56.14
C PHE A 761 1.54 -74.41 -55.47
N THR A 762 0.62 -73.57 -54.97
CA THR A 762 0.93 -72.46 -54.07
C THR A 762 0.18 -72.67 -52.76
N ALA A 763 0.88 -72.77 -51.63
CA ALA A 763 0.28 -72.86 -50.31
C ALA A 763 0.57 -71.58 -49.52
N THR A 764 -0.46 -71.02 -48.90
CA THR A 764 -0.37 -69.80 -48.07
C THR A 764 -1.00 -70.07 -46.70
N ASP A 765 -0.31 -69.71 -45.62
CA ASP A 765 -0.77 -69.90 -44.24
C ASP A 765 -1.62 -68.73 -43.70
N SER A 766 -2.15 -68.91 -42.48
CA SER A 766 -2.90 -67.89 -41.74
C SER A 766 -2.10 -66.64 -41.36
N ALA A 767 -0.77 -66.66 -41.51
CA ALA A 767 0.14 -65.54 -41.30
C ALA A 767 0.60 -64.89 -42.62
N ASN A 768 -0.02 -65.25 -43.75
CA ASN A 768 0.31 -64.83 -45.11
C ASN A 768 1.72 -65.21 -45.60
N LEU A 769 2.39 -66.18 -44.96
CA LEU A 769 3.62 -66.77 -45.49
C LEU A 769 3.23 -67.80 -46.56
N SER A 770 3.98 -67.86 -47.65
CA SER A 770 3.64 -68.74 -48.79
C SER A 770 4.84 -69.53 -49.31
N ALA A 771 4.55 -70.71 -49.86
CA ALA A 771 5.49 -71.57 -50.55
C ALA A 771 4.90 -72.07 -51.88
N GLN A 772 5.78 -72.41 -52.82
CA GLN A 772 5.40 -72.95 -54.13
C GLN A 772 6.21 -74.20 -54.48
N ALA A 773 5.57 -75.14 -55.16
CA ALA A 773 6.24 -76.31 -55.74
C ALA A 773 5.55 -76.77 -57.02
N SER A 774 6.33 -77.30 -57.96
CA SER A 774 5.83 -77.81 -59.25
C SER A 774 5.89 -79.34 -59.28
N LEU A 775 4.76 -79.97 -59.54
CA LEU A 775 4.64 -81.41 -59.78
C LEU A 775 4.61 -81.68 -61.29
N VAL A 776 5.52 -82.54 -61.77
CA VAL A 776 5.49 -83.03 -63.15
C VAL A 776 4.82 -84.39 -63.19
N VAL A 777 3.83 -84.53 -64.07
CA VAL A 777 3.10 -85.77 -64.35
C VAL A 777 3.37 -86.18 -65.79
N THR A 778 4.01 -87.32 -66.01
CA THR A 778 4.37 -87.82 -67.35
C THR A 778 3.61 -89.08 -67.69
N ILE A 779 2.88 -89.05 -68.80
CA ILE A 779 2.07 -90.17 -69.30
C ILE A 779 2.66 -90.63 -70.64
N SER A 780 3.15 -91.86 -70.70
CA SER A 780 3.68 -92.45 -71.94
C SER A 780 2.56 -92.96 -72.85
N ALA A 781 2.77 -92.87 -74.17
CA ALA A 781 1.91 -93.54 -75.15
C ALA A 781 2.04 -95.07 -75.04
N HIS A 782 1.01 -95.79 -75.46
CA HIS A 782 0.93 -97.25 -75.39
C HIS A 782 1.92 -97.95 -76.33
#